data_AF-A0A6N2MD46-F1
#
_entry.id   AF-A0A6N2MD46-F1
#
_cell.length_a   1.000
_cell.length_b   1.000
_cell.length_c   1.000
_cell.angle_alpha   90.00
_cell.angle_beta   90.00
_cell.angle_gamma   90.00
#
_symmetry.space_group_name_H-M   'P 1'
#
loop_
_entity.id
_entity.type
_entity.pdbx_description
1 polymer ?
#
loop_
_entity_poly.entity_id
_entity_poly.type
_entity_poly.pdbx_seq_one_letter_code
_entity_poly.pdbx_strand_id
1 'polypeptide(L)'
;MKQSRDGIWNDRNSKSSSVASAPAPAPLILDIDDFKGDFSFDALFGNLVNDLLPSFQDEEADSAEGNIGGSDMLANGHARAPSDAARLAQGLSSPLFPEVDSLLSLFRDSCRELIDLRKQIDGRLYNLKKEVSVQDSKHRKTLAELEQGVDGLFDSFARLDSRISSVGQTAAKIGDHLQSADAQRETASQTIELIKYMMEFNGSPGDLMELSPLFSDDSRVSEAASIAQKLRSFAEEDLGRQGLSVTSVMGNATASRGLEVAVANLQDYCNELENRLLARFDAASQKRELSTMAECAKILSQFNRGTSAMQHYVATRPMFIDVEVMNADTRLVLGDQGSHASPSNVARGLSSLFKEITDTVRKEAATIMAVFPSPSDVMSILVQRVLEQRVTALLDKLLVKPSLVNLPPMEEGGLLLYLRMLAVAYEKTQELARDLQAVGCGDLDVEGLTESLFSSHKDEYPEHEQASLRQLYQAKMEELRAESDHLSESTGTIGRSKGAPVASSHQQISVTVVTEFARWNEEAISRCSLFSSVPAMLAANVKAVFTCLLDQVGQYITEGLERARDGLTEAAALRERYVLGTSVSRRVAAAAASAAEAAAAAGESSFRSFMVAVQRCGSSVAIVQQYFANSISRLLLPVDGAHAASCEEMATAMSSAEAAAYKGLQQCIETVMAEVERLLSAEQRATDYRSPDDGMAPDHRPTNACTKVVAYLSRVLEAAFTALEGLNKQAFLTELWRIAVET
;
A
#
# COMPACT_ATOMS: atom_id res chain seq x y z
N MET A 1 46.70 36.30 20.99
CA MET A 1 47.61 36.32 19.82
C MET A 1 49.00 35.95 20.32
N LYS A 2 49.67 34.91 19.78
CA LYS A 2 51.12 34.56 19.84
C LYS A 2 51.95 34.81 21.14
N GLN A 3 52.85 33.93 21.61
CA GLN A 3 53.30 32.58 21.23
C GLN A 3 54.32 32.06 22.30
N SER A 4 54.81 30.82 22.17
CA SER A 4 56.08 30.28 22.71
C SER A 4 56.14 29.84 24.19
N ARG A 5 57.01 28.89 24.60
CA ARG A 5 57.54 27.62 24.01
C ARG A 5 58.39 26.91 25.09
N ASP A 6 58.46 25.58 25.03
CA ASP A 6 59.50 24.64 25.50
C ASP A 6 60.15 24.75 26.91
N GLY A 7 60.53 23.59 27.49
CA GLY A 7 61.51 23.56 28.59
C GLY A 7 61.55 22.28 29.43
N ILE A 8 62.14 21.20 28.92
CA ILE A 8 62.42 19.97 29.68
C ILE A 8 63.65 20.15 30.58
N TRP A 9 63.65 19.62 31.80
CA TRP A 9 64.88 19.09 32.40
C TRP A 9 64.63 17.85 33.27
N ASN A 10 65.54 16.88 33.13
CA ASN A 10 65.52 15.58 33.77
C ASN A 10 66.94 15.37 34.30
N ASP A 11 67.14 15.13 35.60
CA ASP A 11 68.26 14.27 36.01
C ASP A 11 68.12 13.67 37.42
N ARG A 12 68.95 12.65 37.62
CA ARG A 12 69.19 11.73 38.74
C ARG A 12 69.68 12.45 40.04
N ASN A 13 69.89 11.83 41.21
CA ASN A 13 70.18 10.42 41.51
C ASN A 13 69.97 10.04 43.00
N SER A 14 69.68 8.76 43.24
CA SER A 14 70.05 7.87 44.37
C SER A 14 70.33 8.41 45.80
N LYS A 15 69.72 7.74 46.80
CA LYS A 15 70.49 7.08 47.89
C LYS A 15 69.81 5.82 48.42
N SER A 16 70.61 4.83 48.77
CA SER A 16 70.24 3.46 49.09
C SER A 16 70.25 3.15 50.59
N SER A 17 69.47 2.15 51.00
CA SER A 17 69.82 1.26 52.11
C SER A 17 69.11 -0.09 51.98
N SER A 18 69.91 -1.15 51.79
CA SER A 18 69.53 -2.56 51.86
C SER A 18 69.35 -3.03 53.32
N VAL A 19 69.17 -4.36 53.51
CA VAL A 19 69.02 -5.11 54.79
C VAL A 19 67.54 -5.25 55.21
N ALA A 20 66.97 -6.43 55.50
CA ALA A 20 67.52 -7.80 55.52
C ALA A 20 66.51 -8.83 54.98
N SER A 21 67.02 -9.99 54.57
CA SER A 21 66.23 -11.21 54.36
C SER A 21 65.65 -11.72 55.68
N ALA A 22 64.33 -11.59 55.86
CA ALA A 22 63.54 -12.43 56.76
C ALA A 22 63.08 -13.68 55.98
N PRO A 23 62.73 -14.82 56.62
CA PRO A 23 62.32 -16.01 55.91
C PRO A 23 61.12 -15.72 55.02
N ALA A 24 61.04 -16.37 53.86
CA ALA A 24 59.81 -16.37 53.07
C ALA A 24 58.68 -16.77 54.02
N PRO A 25 57.62 -15.94 54.20
CA PRO A 25 56.44 -16.44 54.87
C PRO A 25 55.96 -17.67 54.10
N ALA A 26 55.43 -18.67 54.80
CA ALA A 26 54.64 -19.68 54.11
C ALA A 26 53.61 -18.94 53.24
N PRO A 27 53.40 -19.37 51.98
CA PRO A 27 52.50 -18.65 51.08
C PRO A 27 51.18 -18.42 51.80
N LEU A 28 50.80 -17.14 51.92
CA LEU A 28 49.57 -16.75 52.61
C LEU A 28 48.42 -17.53 51.99
N ILE A 29 47.63 -18.18 52.83
CA ILE A 29 46.53 -19.02 52.34
C ILE A 29 45.39 -18.13 51.85
N LEU A 30 45.30 -16.91 52.40
CA LEU A 30 44.37 -15.86 51.99
C LEU A 30 45.06 -14.48 51.96
N ASP A 31 44.94 -13.76 50.84
CA ASP A 31 45.31 -12.35 50.73
C ASP A 31 44.07 -11.44 50.92
N ILE A 32 44.27 -10.17 51.24
CA ILE A 32 43.20 -9.16 51.24
C ILE A 32 42.68 -8.88 49.82
N ASP A 33 43.48 -9.15 48.79
CA ASP A 33 43.09 -9.01 47.39
C ASP A 33 42.04 -10.04 46.95
N ASP A 34 42.01 -11.23 47.55
CA ASP A 34 41.02 -12.29 47.27
C ASP A 34 39.58 -11.89 47.64
N PHE A 35 39.42 -10.88 48.51
CA PHE A 35 38.13 -10.36 48.97
C PHE A 35 37.72 -9.05 48.27
N LYS A 36 38.35 -8.69 47.15
CA LYS A 36 38.03 -7.47 46.38
C LYS A 36 37.27 -7.81 45.09
N GLY A 37 36.23 -7.02 44.80
CA GLY A 37 35.37 -7.22 43.64
C GLY A 37 34.23 -8.21 43.91
N ASP A 38 33.79 -8.93 42.88
CA ASP A 38 32.69 -9.91 42.96
C ASP A 38 33.17 -11.21 43.64
N PHE A 39 33.21 -11.19 44.97
CA PHE A 39 33.62 -12.33 45.78
C PHE A 39 32.69 -13.54 45.60
N SER A 40 33.24 -14.67 45.16
CA SER A 40 32.57 -15.97 45.13
C SER A 40 33.21 -16.92 46.13
N PHE A 41 32.42 -17.36 47.11
CA PHE A 41 32.86 -18.36 48.09
C PHE A 41 33.24 -19.69 47.42
N ASP A 42 32.46 -20.14 46.43
CA ASP A 42 32.69 -21.42 45.75
C ASP A 42 33.98 -21.40 44.93
N ALA A 43 34.35 -20.25 44.35
CA ALA A 43 35.62 -20.08 43.64
C ALA A 43 36.83 -20.07 44.59
N LEU A 44 36.73 -19.34 45.71
CA LEU A 44 37.76 -19.33 46.75
C LEU A 44 37.95 -20.73 47.34
N PHE A 45 36.85 -21.41 47.68
CA PHE A 45 36.84 -22.75 48.24
C PHE A 45 37.40 -23.78 47.25
N GLY A 46 37.00 -23.71 45.98
CA GLY A 46 37.55 -24.57 44.92
C GLY A 46 39.07 -24.41 44.79
N ASN A 47 39.56 -23.17 44.68
CA ASN A 47 41.01 -22.92 44.58
C ASN A 47 41.78 -23.39 45.83
N LEU A 48 41.19 -23.28 47.02
CA LEU A 48 41.80 -23.69 48.28
C LEU A 48 41.88 -25.21 48.45
N VAL A 49 40.96 -25.97 47.84
CA VAL A 49 40.72 -27.39 48.16
C VAL A 49 41.01 -28.35 46.99
N ASN A 50 40.96 -27.89 45.73
CA ASN A 50 41.09 -28.76 44.55
C ASN A 50 42.40 -29.56 44.47
N ASP A 51 43.52 -29.01 44.96
CA ASP A 51 44.82 -29.70 44.96
C ASP A 51 44.90 -30.85 45.99
N LEU A 52 43.88 -31.01 46.85
CA LEU A 52 43.82 -31.99 47.95
C LEU A 52 42.65 -33.00 47.82
N LEU A 53 41.96 -33.06 46.68
CA LEU A 53 40.85 -34.00 46.44
C LEU A 53 41.14 -34.95 45.26
N PRO A 54 41.05 -36.29 45.42
CA PRO A 54 41.18 -37.24 44.32
C PRO A 54 40.05 -37.14 43.28
N SER A 55 40.38 -37.27 42.00
CA SER A 55 39.41 -37.33 40.90
C SER A 55 38.63 -38.65 40.91
N PHE A 56 37.30 -38.58 40.95
CA PHE A 56 36.41 -39.74 40.98
C PHE A 56 36.29 -40.45 39.62
N GLN A 57 36.13 -41.78 39.61
CA GLN A 57 35.75 -42.59 38.44
C GLN A 57 34.45 -43.36 38.75
N ASP A 58 33.55 -43.44 37.78
CA ASP A 58 32.24 -44.09 37.90
C ASP A 58 32.32 -45.62 37.92
N GLU A 59 31.44 -46.28 38.69
CA GLU A 59 30.77 -47.51 38.23
C GLU A 59 29.43 -47.78 38.95
N GLU A 60 28.63 -48.64 38.34
CA GLU A 60 27.17 -48.83 38.39
C GLU A 60 26.52 -49.28 39.74
N ALA A 61 25.18 -49.15 39.79
CA ALA A 61 24.20 -50.20 40.16
C ALA A 61 23.11 -49.83 41.22
N ASP A 62 21.87 -49.74 40.71
CA ASP A 62 20.64 -50.36 41.22
C ASP A 62 20.01 -50.05 42.62
N SER A 63 18.87 -49.34 42.52
CA SER A 63 17.50 -49.88 42.83
C SER A 63 16.80 -49.62 44.18
N ALA A 64 15.46 -49.66 44.09
CA ALA A 64 14.40 -49.77 45.12
C ALA A 64 14.22 -48.59 46.11
N GLU A 65 13.10 -47.87 46.23
CA GLU A 65 11.63 -48.18 46.30
C GLU A 65 11.06 -48.08 47.74
N GLY A 66 9.81 -47.57 47.87
CA GLY A 66 9.02 -47.46 49.11
C GLY A 66 9.10 -46.08 49.78
N ASN A 67 8.11 -45.16 49.81
CA ASN A 67 6.64 -45.17 49.67
C ASN A 67 5.83 -45.50 50.96
N ILE A 68 4.63 -44.90 51.07
CA ILE A 68 3.58 -44.96 52.13
C ILE A 68 3.84 -44.03 53.35
N GLY A 69 2.91 -43.19 53.85
CA GLY A 69 1.55 -42.82 53.37
C GLY A 69 0.65 -42.16 54.47
N GLY A 70 -0.40 -41.42 54.09
CA GLY A 70 -1.46 -40.84 54.96
C GLY A 70 -1.28 -39.34 55.33
N SER A 71 -2.10 -38.40 54.82
CA SER A 71 -3.43 -37.96 55.33
C SER A 71 -3.30 -37.09 56.61
N ASP A 72 -3.88 -35.88 56.75
CA ASP A 72 -5.05 -35.28 56.06
C ASP A 72 -5.09 -33.73 56.08
N MET A 73 -6.22 -33.17 55.62
CA MET A 73 -6.55 -31.74 55.53
C MET A 73 -7.29 -31.20 56.80
N LEU A 74 -7.54 -29.91 57.06
CA LEU A 74 -7.32 -28.64 56.32
C LEU A 74 -7.28 -27.43 57.31
N ALA A 75 -6.44 -26.42 57.02
CA ALA A 75 -6.57 -24.98 57.34
C ALA A 75 -6.89 -24.41 58.76
N ASN A 76 -6.12 -23.33 59.06
CA ASN A 76 -6.53 -22.06 59.70
C ASN A 76 -6.27 -21.83 61.22
N GLY A 77 -5.82 -20.61 61.56
CA GLY A 77 -6.00 -20.01 62.90
C GLY A 77 -4.79 -19.92 63.85
N HIS A 78 -4.27 -18.70 64.06
CA HIS A 78 -3.35 -18.20 65.11
C HIS A 78 -3.15 -19.01 66.43
N ALA A 79 -1.88 -19.17 66.90
CA ALA A 79 -1.27 -18.32 67.96
C ALA A 79 0.09 -18.84 68.55
N ARG A 80 1.00 -17.90 68.90
CA ARG A 80 2.11 -17.92 69.93
C ARG A 80 3.06 -19.15 70.12
N ALA A 81 4.35 -18.96 69.76
CA ALA A 81 5.63 -19.06 70.54
C ALA A 81 5.85 -20.08 71.72
N PRO A 82 7.09 -20.42 72.18
CA PRO A 82 8.47 -20.45 71.58
C PRO A 82 9.39 -21.67 71.99
N SER A 83 10.70 -21.58 71.71
CA SER A 83 11.90 -22.13 72.44
C SER A 83 12.53 -23.54 72.22
N ASP A 84 13.85 -23.52 71.95
CA ASP A 84 15.00 -24.27 72.52
C ASP A 84 15.33 -25.78 72.39
N ALA A 85 16.67 -26.01 72.41
CA ALA A 85 17.48 -27.24 72.65
C ALA A 85 17.56 -28.32 71.53
N ALA A 86 18.65 -29.02 71.18
CA ALA A 86 20.09 -29.14 71.55
C ALA A 86 20.53 -30.58 71.94
N ARG A 87 21.69 -31.02 71.40
CA ARG A 87 22.60 -32.15 71.79
C ARG A 87 22.43 -33.54 71.16
N LEU A 88 23.56 -34.04 70.60
CA LEU A 88 24.20 -35.39 70.59
C LEU A 88 24.98 -35.52 69.26
N ALA A 89 26.31 -35.66 69.12
CA ALA A 89 27.36 -36.40 69.86
C ALA A 89 27.18 -37.94 69.76
N GLN A 90 28.15 -38.78 69.36
CA GLN A 90 29.54 -38.58 68.91
C GLN A 90 30.12 -39.92 68.37
N GLY A 91 31.00 -39.91 67.35
CA GLY A 91 32.06 -40.94 67.19
C GLY A 91 31.85 -42.12 66.22
N LEU A 92 32.62 -42.11 65.12
CA LEU A 92 33.33 -43.29 64.59
C LEU A 92 34.57 -42.77 63.82
N SER A 93 35.74 -43.35 64.07
CA SER A 93 37.04 -42.80 63.67
C SER A 93 37.78 -43.68 62.67
N SER A 94 37.61 -43.38 61.38
CA SER A 94 38.53 -43.61 60.27
C SER A 94 37.87 -42.99 59.02
N PRO A 95 38.14 -41.73 58.66
CA PRO A 95 37.62 -41.20 57.40
C PRO A 95 38.25 -41.96 56.23
N LEU A 96 37.45 -42.29 55.22
CA LEU A 96 37.90 -42.95 53.99
C LEU A 96 38.70 -42.02 53.05
N PHE A 97 39.33 -40.99 53.61
CA PHE A 97 40.07 -39.92 52.95
C PHE A 97 41.26 -39.53 53.85
N PRO A 98 42.50 -39.96 53.56
CA PRO A 98 43.68 -39.57 54.33
C PRO A 98 44.02 -38.07 54.24
N GLU A 99 43.40 -37.32 53.33
CA GLU A 99 43.58 -35.88 53.12
C GLU A 99 42.85 -35.02 54.18
N VAL A 100 41.95 -35.61 54.97
CA VAL A 100 41.09 -34.87 55.94
C VAL A 100 41.90 -34.08 56.97
N ASP A 101 42.96 -34.66 57.55
CA ASP A 101 43.75 -33.96 58.58
C ASP A 101 44.58 -32.80 57.98
N SER A 102 45.02 -32.92 56.72
CA SER A 102 45.66 -31.84 55.98
C SER A 102 44.68 -30.68 55.74
N LEU A 103 43.48 -31.02 55.26
CA LEU A 103 42.40 -30.07 55.01
C LEU A 103 41.95 -29.34 56.29
N LEU A 104 41.92 -30.05 57.43
CA LEU A 104 41.53 -29.49 58.72
C LEU A 104 42.61 -28.55 59.29
N SER A 105 43.91 -28.81 59.03
CA SER A 105 44.97 -27.83 59.32
C SER A 105 44.81 -26.59 58.44
N LEU A 106 44.66 -26.79 57.12
CA LEU A 106 44.50 -25.71 56.15
C LEU A 106 43.36 -24.76 56.55
N PHE A 107 42.16 -25.28 56.84
CA PHE A 107 41.03 -24.46 57.30
C PHE A 107 41.30 -23.75 58.63
N ARG A 108 42.04 -24.35 59.58
CA ARG A 108 42.38 -23.68 60.85
C ARG A 108 43.32 -22.50 60.62
N ASP A 109 44.30 -22.68 59.76
CA ASP A 109 45.30 -21.66 59.43
C ASP A 109 44.63 -20.53 58.61
N SER A 110 43.81 -20.85 57.60
CA SER A 110 42.95 -19.88 56.88
C SER A 110 42.02 -19.10 57.82
N CYS A 111 41.34 -19.78 58.76
CA CYS A 111 40.49 -19.11 59.74
C CYS A 111 41.28 -18.17 60.65
N ARG A 112 42.55 -18.48 60.95
CA ARG A 112 43.42 -17.64 61.76
C ARG A 112 43.85 -16.39 60.98
N GLU A 113 44.31 -16.56 59.75
CA GLU A 113 44.66 -15.47 58.84
C GLU A 113 43.47 -14.53 58.60
N LEU A 114 42.27 -15.07 58.38
CA LEU A 114 41.04 -14.28 58.20
C LEU A 114 40.71 -13.40 59.43
N ILE A 115 40.93 -13.91 60.65
CA ILE A 115 40.71 -13.13 61.89
C ILE A 115 41.72 -11.98 62.01
N ASP A 116 42.98 -12.21 61.62
CA ASP A 116 44.04 -11.20 61.72
C ASP A 116 43.97 -10.17 60.56
N LEU A 117 43.58 -10.59 59.36
CA LEU A 117 43.15 -9.71 58.25
C LEU A 117 41.99 -8.80 58.68
N ARG A 118 40.94 -9.36 59.30
CA ARG A 118 39.80 -8.59 59.82
C ARG A 118 40.24 -7.51 60.81
N LYS A 119 41.13 -7.82 61.76
CA LYS A 119 41.69 -6.81 62.69
C LYS A 119 42.50 -5.74 61.97
N GLN A 120 43.27 -6.11 60.94
CA GLN A 120 44.05 -5.16 60.15
C GLN A 120 43.13 -4.20 59.36
N ILE A 121 42.04 -4.71 58.80
CA ILE A 121 40.99 -3.92 58.13
C ILE A 121 40.29 -3.01 59.12
N ASP A 122 39.84 -3.52 60.27
CA ASP A 122 39.20 -2.72 61.34
C ASP A 122 40.12 -1.55 61.77
N GLY A 123 41.42 -1.80 61.93
CA GLY A 123 42.42 -0.77 62.24
C GLY A 123 42.62 0.26 61.13
N ARG A 124 42.67 -0.16 59.86
CA ARG A 124 42.74 0.74 58.70
C ARG A 124 41.48 1.60 58.59
N LEU A 125 40.30 1.02 58.77
CA LEU A 125 39.01 1.73 58.78
C LEU A 125 38.93 2.78 59.89
N TYR A 126 39.39 2.45 61.11
CA TYR A 126 39.42 3.40 62.22
C TYR A 126 40.33 4.60 61.92
N ASN A 127 41.55 4.35 61.42
CA ASN A 127 42.49 5.42 61.07
C ASN A 127 41.97 6.29 59.92
N LEU A 128 41.42 5.67 58.87
CA LEU A 128 40.84 6.39 57.73
C LEU A 128 39.64 7.23 58.17
N LYS A 129 38.76 6.71 59.05
CA LYS A 129 37.63 7.47 59.62
C LYS A 129 38.10 8.70 60.43
N LYS A 130 39.19 8.55 61.20
CA LYS A 130 39.80 9.66 61.95
C LYS A 130 40.40 10.71 61.01
N GLU A 131 41.12 10.29 59.97
CA GLU A 131 41.73 11.19 58.99
C GLU A 131 40.66 11.92 58.16
N VAL A 132 39.62 11.22 57.70
CA VAL A 132 38.45 11.83 57.05
C VAL A 132 37.79 12.85 57.96
N SER A 133 37.59 12.58 59.25
CA SER A 133 37.00 13.55 60.19
C SER A 133 37.89 14.80 60.38
N VAL A 134 39.22 14.65 60.37
CA VAL A 134 40.15 15.79 60.44
C VAL A 134 40.11 16.61 59.15
N GLN A 135 40.17 15.95 57.98
CA GLN A 135 40.09 16.62 56.68
C GLN A 135 38.73 17.30 56.47
N ASP A 136 37.63 16.68 56.86
CA ASP A 136 36.29 17.27 56.82
C ASP A 136 36.21 18.54 57.68
N SER A 137 36.75 18.50 58.91
CA SER A 137 36.82 19.69 59.76
C SER A 137 37.67 20.83 59.15
N LYS A 138 38.73 20.48 58.41
CA LYS A 138 39.59 21.44 57.72
C LYS A 138 38.90 22.01 56.47
N HIS A 139 38.27 21.13 55.68
CA HIS A 139 37.52 21.49 54.48
C HIS A 139 36.34 22.39 54.82
N ARG A 140 35.58 22.09 55.88
CA ARG A 140 34.50 22.94 56.39
C ARG A 140 34.96 24.34 56.81
N LYS A 141 36.18 24.48 57.36
CA LYS A 141 36.75 25.81 57.65
C LYS A 141 37.12 26.57 56.38
N THR A 142 37.83 25.91 55.45
CA THR A 142 38.17 26.55 54.17
C THR A 142 36.94 26.87 53.34
N LEU A 143 35.85 26.09 53.47
CA LEU A 143 34.58 26.37 52.83
C LEU A 143 33.93 27.62 53.42
N ALA A 144 33.88 27.76 54.75
CA ALA A 144 33.33 28.97 55.39
C ALA A 144 34.15 30.24 55.07
N GLU A 145 35.48 30.13 55.00
CA GLU A 145 36.36 31.23 54.56
C GLU A 145 36.14 31.57 53.07
N LEU A 146 35.90 30.56 52.23
CA LEU A 146 35.59 30.74 50.81
C LEU A 146 34.18 31.31 50.60
N GLU A 147 33.18 30.87 51.35
CA GLU A 147 31.81 31.43 51.38
C GLU A 147 31.88 32.92 51.72
N GLN A 148 32.58 33.30 52.79
CA GLN A 148 32.76 34.71 53.16
C GLN A 148 33.52 35.51 52.07
N GLY A 149 34.51 34.89 51.42
CA GLY A 149 35.22 35.49 50.28
C GLY A 149 34.33 35.66 49.05
N VAL A 150 33.45 34.70 48.78
CA VAL A 150 32.48 34.70 47.67
C VAL A 150 31.37 35.71 47.94
N ASP A 151 30.87 35.84 49.17
CA ASP A 151 29.91 36.89 49.54
C ASP A 151 30.52 38.28 49.37
N GLY A 152 31.76 38.49 49.82
CA GLY A 152 32.50 39.74 49.57
C GLY A 152 32.76 40.00 48.08
N LEU A 153 32.93 38.95 47.28
CA LEU A 153 33.04 39.03 45.83
C LEU A 153 31.68 39.36 45.18
N PHE A 154 30.57 38.79 45.67
CA PHE A 154 29.20 39.12 45.23
C PHE A 154 28.85 40.57 45.56
N ASP A 155 29.18 41.08 46.75
CA ASP A 155 29.01 42.50 47.10
C ASP A 155 29.84 43.41 46.18
N SER A 156 31.07 42.99 45.84
CA SER A 156 31.94 43.71 44.92
C SER A 156 31.40 43.68 43.50
N PHE A 157 30.86 42.54 43.05
CA PHE A 157 30.19 42.40 41.76
C PHE A 157 28.88 43.18 41.71
N ALA A 158 28.05 43.19 42.76
CA ALA A 158 26.82 43.98 42.80
C ALA A 158 27.10 45.49 42.72
N ARG A 159 28.19 45.96 43.37
CA ARG A 159 28.67 47.35 43.24
C ARG A 159 29.24 47.64 41.86
N LEU A 160 29.98 46.69 41.28
CA LEU A 160 30.53 46.82 39.92
C LEU A 160 29.41 46.83 38.87
N ASP A 161 28.44 45.92 38.99
CA ASP A 161 27.29 45.77 38.11
C ASP A 161 26.33 46.96 38.25
N SER A 162 26.10 47.49 39.45
CA SER A 162 25.40 48.77 39.64
C SER A 162 26.11 49.92 38.91
N ARG A 163 27.44 49.98 38.96
CA ARG A 163 28.23 50.98 38.20
C ARG A 163 28.24 50.74 36.70
N ILE A 164 28.35 49.48 36.24
CA ILE A 164 28.31 49.10 34.83
C ILE A 164 26.90 49.34 34.27
N SER A 165 25.84 49.09 35.03
CA SER A 165 24.46 49.39 34.66
C SER A 165 24.22 50.89 34.60
N SER A 166 24.75 51.68 35.55
CA SER A 166 24.65 53.16 35.50
C SER A 166 25.44 53.78 34.32
N VAL A 167 26.69 53.35 34.11
CA VAL A 167 27.51 53.79 32.98
C VAL A 167 26.93 53.25 31.67
N GLY A 168 26.42 52.03 31.65
CA GLY A 168 25.78 51.37 30.52
C GLY A 168 24.47 52.04 30.12
N GLN A 169 23.62 52.43 31.07
CA GLN A 169 22.43 53.25 30.80
C GLN A 169 22.79 54.64 30.28
N THR A 170 23.91 55.23 30.73
CA THR A 170 24.38 56.54 30.25
C THR A 170 24.98 56.43 28.85
N ALA A 171 25.78 55.40 28.60
CA ALA A 171 26.37 55.10 27.30
C ALA A 171 25.30 54.66 26.28
N ALA A 172 24.28 53.90 26.70
CA ALA A 172 23.11 53.57 25.91
C ALA A 172 22.37 54.84 25.51
N LYS A 173 21.98 55.72 26.47
CA LYS A 173 21.33 57.00 26.13
C LYS A 173 22.15 57.87 25.18
N ILE A 174 23.47 57.94 25.34
CA ILE A 174 24.35 58.69 24.43
C ILE A 174 24.42 58.02 23.05
N GLY A 175 24.48 56.69 23.01
CA GLY A 175 24.41 55.88 21.79
C GLY A 175 23.08 56.04 21.05
N ASP A 176 21.96 55.93 21.75
CA ASP A 176 20.60 56.14 21.25
C ASP A 176 20.44 57.54 20.66
N HIS A 177 20.94 58.58 21.35
CA HIS A 177 20.91 59.95 20.85
C HIS A 177 21.80 60.15 19.61
N LEU A 178 23.00 59.56 19.56
CA LEU A 178 23.88 59.61 18.40
C LEU A 178 23.30 58.83 17.21
N GLN A 179 22.79 57.63 17.44
CA GLN A 179 22.14 56.79 16.43
C GLN A 179 20.87 57.47 15.90
N SER A 180 20.06 58.09 16.77
CA SER A 180 18.90 58.87 16.36
C SER A 180 19.27 60.10 15.53
N ALA A 181 20.31 60.83 15.92
CA ALA A 181 20.77 62.01 15.18
C ALA A 181 21.38 61.64 13.81
N ASP A 182 22.16 60.57 13.73
CA ASP A 182 22.75 60.11 12.48
C ASP A 182 21.68 59.51 11.56
N ALA A 183 20.74 58.72 12.10
CA ALA A 183 19.59 58.23 11.35
C ALA A 183 18.71 59.38 10.82
N GLN A 184 18.51 60.46 11.58
CA GLN A 184 17.82 61.66 11.09
C GLN A 184 18.60 62.35 9.96
N ARG A 185 19.93 62.44 10.06
CA ARG A 185 20.79 63.02 9.01
C ARG A 185 20.76 62.20 7.73
N GLU A 186 20.88 60.88 7.85
CA GLU A 186 20.80 59.91 6.74
C GLU A 186 19.42 59.99 6.05
N THR A 187 18.34 59.97 6.84
CA THR A 187 16.96 60.12 6.36
C THR A 187 16.76 61.45 5.62
N ALA A 188 17.25 62.56 6.17
CA ALA A 188 17.14 63.88 5.54
C ALA A 188 17.91 63.95 4.21
N SER A 189 19.11 63.36 4.13
CA SER A 189 19.88 63.28 2.89
C SER A 189 19.14 62.50 1.81
N GLN A 190 18.64 61.31 2.15
CA GLN A 190 17.87 60.46 1.23
C GLN A 190 16.56 61.14 0.79
N THR A 191 15.90 61.88 1.68
CA THR A 191 14.67 62.62 1.37
C THR A 191 14.92 63.78 0.40
N ILE A 192 16.02 64.52 0.54
CA ILE A 192 16.39 65.59 -0.39
C ILE A 192 16.63 65.03 -1.81
N GLU A 193 17.34 63.91 -1.90
CA GLU A 193 17.61 63.23 -3.17
C GLU A 193 16.31 62.70 -3.83
N LEU A 194 15.41 62.11 -3.03
CA LEU A 194 14.09 61.68 -3.51
C LEU A 194 13.22 62.85 -3.98
N ILE A 195 13.18 63.97 -3.25
CA ILE A 195 12.44 65.17 -3.66
C ILE A 195 12.98 65.70 -5.00
N LYS A 196 14.31 65.71 -5.19
CA LYS A 196 14.92 66.11 -6.47
C LYS A 196 14.42 65.26 -7.62
N TYR A 197 14.48 63.93 -7.50
CA TYR A 197 13.99 63.03 -8.54
C TYR A 197 12.46 63.13 -8.74
N MET A 198 11.69 63.32 -7.67
CA MET A 198 10.25 63.56 -7.78
C MET A 198 9.94 64.83 -8.59
N MET A 199 10.70 65.90 -8.39
CA MET A 199 10.56 67.13 -9.17
C MET A 199 10.98 66.95 -10.65
N GLU A 200 11.99 66.11 -10.93
CA GLU A 200 12.36 65.73 -12.31
C GLU A 200 11.20 65.00 -13.01
N PHE A 201 10.60 63.98 -12.37
CA PHE A 201 9.43 63.28 -12.92
C PHE A 201 8.18 64.17 -13.05
N ASN A 202 8.09 65.28 -12.32
CA ASN A 202 6.94 66.19 -12.34
C ASN A 202 7.09 67.40 -13.27
N GLY A 203 8.22 67.53 -14.00
CA GLY A 203 8.52 68.73 -14.79
C GLY A 203 7.65 68.90 -16.04
N SER A 204 7.59 67.85 -16.86
CA SER A 204 6.97 67.86 -18.19
C SER A 204 6.16 66.56 -18.42
N PRO A 205 4.90 66.60 -18.89
CA PRO A 205 4.16 65.38 -19.22
C PRO A 205 4.79 64.63 -20.40
N GLY A 206 5.16 63.36 -20.20
CA GLY A 206 5.64 62.47 -21.26
C GLY A 206 7.09 62.67 -21.72
N ASP A 207 7.84 63.63 -21.19
CA ASP A 207 9.24 63.84 -21.57
C ASP A 207 10.22 63.14 -20.62
N LEU A 208 10.44 61.85 -20.88
CA LEU A 208 11.37 61.01 -20.13
C LEU A 208 12.85 61.24 -20.51
N MET A 209 13.14 62.09 -21.50
CA MET A 209 14.51 62.32 -22.00
C MET A 209 15.33 63.31 -21.16
N GLU A 210 14.68 64.15 -20.34
CA GLU A 210 15.36 65.11 -19.44
C GLU A 210 15.70 64.53 -18.05
N LEU A 211 15.35 63.27 -17.78
CA LEU A 211 15.63 62.60 -16.50
C LEU A 211 17.14 62.44 -16.24
N SER A 212 17.53 62.45 -14.96
CA SER A 212 18.91 62.15 -14.55
C SER A 212 19.44 60.86 -15.19
N PRO A 213 20.72 60.79 -15.64
CA PRO A 213 21.26 59.67 -16.42
C PRO A 213 21.22 58.31 -15.70
N LEU A 214 21.03 58.31 -14.37
CA LEU A 214 20.64 57.15 -13.57
C LEU A 214 19.48 56.35 -14.21
N PHE A 215 18.45 57.03 -14.71
CA PHE A 215 17.24 56.39 -15.22
C PHE A 215 17.40 55.84 -16.65
N SER A 216 18.47 56.22 -17.36
CA SER A 216 18.75 55.82 -18.75
C SER A 216 19.82 54.72 -18.86
N ASP A 217 20.70 54.58 -17.88
CA ASP A 217 21.91 53.73 -17.89
C ASP A 217 21.61 52.25 -17.55
N ASP A 218 21.90 51.33 -18.49
CA ASP A 218 21.74 49.88 -18.29
C ASP A 218 22.56 49.30 -17.12
N SER A 219 23.66 49.97 -16.72
CA SER A 219 24.50 49.50 -15.63
C SER A 219 23.95 49.82 -14.24
N ARG A 220 23.01 50.78 -14.14
CA ARG A 220 22.43 51.26 -12.86
C ARG A 220 20.93 50.97 -12.71
N VAL A 221 20.40 50.05 -13.53
CA VAL A 221 18.97 49.67 -13.56
C VAL A 221 18.43 49.24 -12.19
N SER A 222 19.24 48.58 -11.36
CA SER A 222 18.86 48.18 -9.99
C SER A 222 18.67 49.38 -9.04
N GLU A 223 19.54 50.39 -9.13
CA GLU A 223 19.42 51.63 -8.37
C GLU A 223 18.21 52.45 -8.85
N ALA A 224 18.08 52.62 -10.18
CA ALA A 224 16.98 53.34 -10.81
C ALA A 224 15.61 52.74 -10.47
N ALA A 225 15.49 51.41 -10.53
CA ALA A 225 14.28 50.70 -10.12
C ALA A 225 13.91 50.96 -8.65
N SER A 226 14.88 50.87 -7.73
CA SER A 226 14.63 51.09 -6.31
C SER A 226 14.18 52.52 -5.98
N ILE A 227 14.69 53.50 -6.73
CA ILE A 227 14.32 54.91 -6.58
C ILE A 227 12.95 55.16 -7.21
N ALA A 228 12.69 54.67 -8.42
CA ALA A 228 11.39 54.75 -9.08
C ALA A 228 10.27 54.10 -8.24
N GLN A 229 10.52 52.95 -7.62
CA GLN A 229 9.56 52.28 -6.73
C GLN A 229 9.26 53.13 -5.48
N LYS A 230 10.28 53.66 -4.80
CA LYS A 230 10.09 54.53 -3.63
C LYS A 230 9.31 55.80 -4.00
N LEU A 231 9.68 56.45 -5.11
CA LEU A 231 8.97 57.63 -5.64
C LEU A 231 7.51 57.28 -5.89
N ARG A 232 7.23 56.18 -6.59
CA ARG A 232 5.89 55.70 -6.86
C ARG A 232 5.07 55.49 -5.57
N SER A 233 5.62 54.81 -4.55
CA SER A 233 4.90 54.63 -3.29
C SER A 233 4.58 55.96 -2.60
N PHE A 234 5.51 56.92 -2.59
CA PHE A 234 5.24 58.25 -2.02
C PHE A 234 4.20 59.04 -2.83
N ALA A 235 4.17 58.87 -4.15
CA ALA A 235 3.22 59.54 -5.02
C ALA A 235 1.81 58.93 -4.94
N GLU A 236 1.70 57.61 -4.76
CA GLU A 236 0.42 56.89 -4.59
C GLU A 236 -0.17 57.04 -3.16
N GLU A 237 0.66 57.06 -2.10
CA GLU A 237 0.20 57.17 -0.70
C GLU A 237 -0.52 58.50 -0.38
N ASP A 238 -0.09 59.63 -0.96
CA ASP A 238 -0.70 60.95 -0.72
C ASP A 238 -2.04 61.14 -1.47
N LEU A 239 -2.25 60.37 -2.55
CA LEU A 239 -3.53 60.30 -3.27
C LEU A 239 -4.58 59.44 -2.53
N GLY A 240 -4.16 58.34 -1.90
CA GLY A 240 -5.07 57.36 -1.29
C GLY A 240 -5.87 57.85 -0.07
N ARG A 241 -5.45 58.94 0.58
CA ARG A 241 -6.07 59.41 1.85
C ARG A 241 -7.23 60.40 1.71
N GLN A 242 -7.51 60.95 0.52
CA GLN A 242 -8.54 61.99 0.36
C GLN A 242 -9.96 61.48 0.02
N GLY A 243 -10.20 60.16 0.08
CA GLY A 243 -11.49 59.55 -0.27
C GLY A 243 -12.57 59.58 0.83
N LEU A 244 -12.23 59.80 2.11
CA LEU A 244 -13.17 59.73 3.23
C LEU A 244 -12.98 60.89 4.22
N SER A 245 -14.11 61.50 4.59
CA SER A 245 -14.21 62.70 5.43
C SER A 245 -13.61 62.55 6.83
N VAL A 246 -12.88 63.57 7.32
CA VAL A 246 -13.19 64.38 8.52
C VAL A 246 -11.99 65.27 8.95
N THR A 247 -12.23 66.59 8.93
CA THR A 247 -11.74 67.66 9.84
C THR A 247 -10.28 67.69 10.36
N SER A 248 -9.46 68.54 9.71
CA SER A 248 -8.52 69.54 10.29
C SER A 248 -7.71 69.23 11.57
N VAL A 249 -6.37 69.18 11.42
CA VAL A 249 -5.44 69.96 12.25
C VAL A 249 -4.44 70.69 11.34
N MET A 250 -4.05 71.90 11.75
CA MET A 250 -3.24 72.88 11.01
C MET A 250 -1.80 72.39 10.70
N GLY A 251 -1.35 72.61 9.46
CA GLY A 251 0.09 72.79 9.16
C GLY A 251 0.81 71.67 8.39
N ASN A 252 0.50 71.49 7.11
CA ASN A 252 1.47 71.43 6.00
C ASN A 252 0.76 71.44 4.64
N ALA A 253 1.52 71.67 3.56
CA ALA A 253 0.99 72.09 2.26
C ALA A 253 0.04 71.06 1.59
N THR A 254 -1.01 71.57 0.95
CA THR A 254 -1.91 70.82 0.07
C THR A 254 -1.18 70.42 -1.22
N ALA A 255 -0.64 69.20 -1.27
CA ALA A 255 0.17 68.70 -2.40
C ALA A 255 -0.60 67.82 -3.42
N SER A 256 -1.85 67.41 -3.11
CA SER A 256 -2.55 66.34 -3.85
C SER A 256 -2.89 66.62 -5.33
N ARG A 257 -2.86 67.89 -5.79
CA ARG A 257 -3.08 68.25 -7.21
C ARG A 257 -1.77 68.38 -8.01
N GLY A 258 -0.63 68.48 -7.32
CA GLY A 258 0.64 68.82 -7.95
C GLY A 258 1.36 67.64 -8.57
N LEU A 259 1.00 66.40 -8.20
CA LEU A 259 1.81 65.20 -8.44
C LEU A 259 1.20 64.23 -9.47
N GLU A 260 0.04 64.58 -10.04
CA GLU A 260 -0.68 63.75 -11.04
C GLU A 260 0.21 63.45 -12.27
N VAL A 261 1.06 64.41 -12.67
CA VAL A 261 2.02 64.25 -13.79
C VAL A 261 3.16 63.30 -13.42
N ALA A 262 3.75 63.45 -12.22
CA ALA A 262 4.78 62.52 -11.75
C ALA A 262 4.26 61.09 -11.62
N VAL A 263 3.02 60.86 -11.16
CA VAL A 263 2.42 59.52 -11.10
C VAL A 263 2.31 58.89 -12.49
N ALA A 264 1.83 59.65 -13.49
CA ALA A 264 1.73 59.17 -14.87
C ALA A 264 3.12 58.87 -15.46
N ASN A 265 4.06 59.81 -15.37
CA ASN A 265 5.43 59.66 -15.87
C ASN A 265 6.19 58.50 -15.16
N LEU A 266 6.01 58.31 -13.84
CA LEU A 266 6.58 57.19 -13.10
C LEU A 266 5.96 55.86 -13.54
N GLN A 267 4.65 55.81 -13.80
CA GLN A 267 3.98 54.59 -14.26
C GLN A 267 4.43 54.21 -15.69
N ASP A 268 4.59 55.18 -16.59
CA ASP A 268 5.13 54.96 -17.94
C ASP A 268 6.60 54.55 -17.89
N TYR A 269 7.42 55.19 -17.06
CA TYR A 269 8.80 54.78 -16.82
C TYR A 269 8.90 53.35 -16.26
N CYS A 270 8.06 52.98 -15.29
CA CYS A 270 8.02 51.62 -14.75
C CYS A 270 7.62 50.60 -15.83
N ASN A 271 6.62 50.90 -16.67
CA ASN A 271 6.21 50.03 -17.77
C ASN A 271 7.35 49.79 -18.77
N GLU A 272 8.08 50.85 -19.15
CA GLU A 272 9.21 50.76 -20.09
C GLU A 272 10.42 50.03 -19.45
N LEU A 273 10.69 50.30 -18.17
CA LEU A 273 11.73 49.63 -17.40
C LEU A 273 11.46 48.12 -17.27
N GLU A 274 10.20 47.73 -17.00
CA GLU A 274 9.76 46.33 -16.99
C GLU A 274 9.97 45.65 -18.36
N ASN A 275 9.60 46.31 -19.46
CA ASN A 275 9.81 45.79 -20.81
C ASN A 275 11.31 45.62 -21.14
N ARG A 276 12.15 46.60 -20.80
CA ARG A 276 13.61 46.55 -20.97
C ARG A 276 14.25 45.45 -20.11
N LEU A 277 13.77 45.26 -18.88
CA LEU A 277 14.19 44.18 -17.99
C LEU A 277 13.80 42.80 -18.52
N LEU A 278 12.59 42.64 -19.06
CA LEU A 278 12.15 41.40 -19.71
C LEU A 278 13.02 41.08 -20.94
N ALA A 279 13.26 42.05 -21.83
CA ALA A 279 14.12 41.86 -23.00
C ALA A 279 15.57 41.51 -22.62
N ARG A 280 16.13 42.13 -21.57
CA ARG A 280 17.44 41.79 -21.01
C ARG A 280 17.45 40.39 -20.40
N PHE A 281 16.39 40.01 -19.69
CA PHE A 281 16.23 38.69 -19.09
C PHE A 281 16.11 37.58 -20.16
N ASP A 282 15.36 37.80 -21.24
CA ASP A 282 15.25 36.85 -22.35
C ASP A 282 16.60 36.68 -23.07
N ALA A 283 17.31 37.78 -23.34
CA ALA A 283 18.66 37.73 -23.92
C ALA A 283 19.66 37.00 -23.01
N ALA A 284 19.58 37.20 -21.69
CA ALA A 284 20.36 36.46 -20.71
C ALA A 284 19.98 34.96 -20.66
N SER A 285 18.68 34.64 -20.78
CA SER A 285 18.17 33.26 -20.82
C SER A 285 18.68 32.49 -22.04
N GLN A 286 18.68 33.12 -23.22
CA GLN A 286 19.26 32.54 -24.45
C GLN A 286 20.76 32.27 -24.32
N LYS A 287 21.50 33.16 -23.64
CA LYS A 287 22.94 33.01 -23.37
C LYS A 287 23.28 32.11 -22.17
N ARG A 288 22.28 31.70 -21.38
CA ARG A 288 22.42 30.96 -20.11
C ARG A 288 23.20 31.73 -19.03
N GLU A 289 23.11 33.05 -19.01
CA GLU A 289 23.74 33.91 -18.01
C GLU A 289 22.91 33.99 -16.72
N LEU A 290 23.09 33.03 -15.80
CA LEU A 290 22.25 32.91 -14.59
C LEU A 290 22.30 34.16 -13.68
N SER A 291 23.45 34.85 -13.58
CA SER A 291 23.61 36.02 -12.71
C SER A 291 22.83 37.23 -13.20
N THR A 292 22.82 37.49 -14.52
CA THR A 292 22.06 38.61 -15.11
C THR A 292 20.57 38.30 -15.15
N MET A 293 20.18 37.04 -15.35
CA MET A 293 18.80 36.59 -15.13
C MET A 293 18.34 36.82 -13.69
N ALA A 294 19.16 36.44 -12.69
CA ALA A 294 18.82 36.59 -11.27
C ALA A 294 18.69 38.06 -10.85
N GLU A 295 19.56 38.93 -11.34
CA GLU A 295 19.46 40.39 -11.14
C GLU A 295 18.14 40.93 -11.71
N CYS A 296 17.83 40.61 -12.98
CA CYS A 296 16.59 41.05 -13.61
C CYS A 296 15.34 40.50 -12.91
N ALA A 297 15.32 39.22 -12.53
CA ALA A 297 14.20 38.62 -11.79
C ALA A 297 13.99 39.24 -10.40
N LYS A 298 15.07 39.57 -9.68
CA LYS A 298 15.03 40.25 -8.38
C LYS A 298 14.52 41.69 -8.49
N ILE A 299 14.81 42.39 -9.58
CA ILE A 299 14.27 43.73 -9.83
C ILE A 299 12.78 43.61 -10.22
N LEU A 300 12.44 42.73 -11.17
CA LEU A 300 11.06 42.51 -11.62
C LEU A 300 10.12 42.04 -10.50
N SER A 301 10.60 41.28 -9.51
CA SER A 301 9.78 40.88 -8.35
C SER A 301 9.44 42.03 -7.39
N GLN A 302 10.12 43.18 -7.48
CA GLN A 302 9.78 44.37 -6.70
C GLN A 302 8.60 45.14 -7.31
N PHE A 303 8.31 44.91 -8.60
CA PHE A 303 7.15 45.47 -9.27
C PHE A 303 5.96 44.51 -9.24
N ASN A 304 4.75 45.06 -9.33
CA ASN A 304 3.50 44.27 -9.36
C ASN A 304 3.39 43.33 -10.58
N ARG A 305 4.35 43.37 -11.52
CA ARG A 305 4.47 42.44 -12.66
C ARG A 305 5.45 41.29 -12.46
N GLY A 306 5.98 41.07 -11.25
CA GLY A 306 6.82 39.91 -10.94
C GLY A 306 6.23 38.59 -11.44
N THR A 307 4.93 38.36 -11.19
CA THR A 307 4.17 37.19 -11.68
C THR A 307 4.14 37.09 -13.21
N SER A 308 4.03 38.22 -13.92
CA SER A 308 4.04 38.24 -15.39
C SER A 308 5.41 37.83 -15.95
N ALA A 309 6.51 38.21 -15.28
CA ALA A 309 7.85 37.75 -15.66
C ALA A 309 8.03 36.24 -15.45
N MET A 310 7.50 35.68 -14.36
CA MET A 310 7.49 34.24 -14.10
C MET A 310 6.68 33.48 -15.17
N GLN A 311 5.47 33.98 -15.49
CA GLN A 311 4.62 33.43 -16.56
C GLN A 311 5.31 33.51 -17.93
N HIS A 312 6.00 34.61 -18.24
CA HIS A 312 6.76 34.76 -19.48
C HIS A 312 7.94 33.78 -19.57
N TYR A 313 8.69 33.60 -18.47
CA TYR A 313 9.77 32.62 -18.41
C TYR A 313 9.28 31.20 -18.69
N VAL A 314 8.17 30.79 -18.06
CA VAL A 314 7.56 29.47 -18.30
C VAL A 314 7.02 29.38 -19.72
N ALA A 315 6.35 30.43 -20.24
CA ALA A 315 5.81 30.45 -21.59
C ALA A 315 6.88 30.33 -22.69
N THR A 316 8.09 30.85 -22.45
CA THR A 316 9.21 30.81 -23.41
C THR A 316 10.01 29.50 -23.40
N ARG A 317 9.69 28.53 -22.53
CA ARG A 317 10.42 27.25 -22.52
C ARG A 317 10.10 26.45 -23.80
N PRO A 318 11.10 25.87 -24.50
CA PRO A 318 10.89 25.13 -25.76
C PRO A 318 9.84 24.03 -25.67
N MET A 319 9.71 23.36 -24.50
CA MET A 319 8.75 22.27 -24.26
C MET A 319 7.26 22.66 -24.39
N PHE A 320 6.93 23.96 -24.50
CA PHE A 320 5.56 24.46 -24.71
C PHE A 320 5.34 25.19 -26.04
N ILE A 321 6.42 25.60 -26.72
CA ILE A 321 6.35 26.35 -27.99
C ILE A 321 6.57 25.42 -29.18
N ASP A 322 7.44 24.43 -29.04
CA ASP A 322 7.89 23.62 -30.16
C ASP A 322 6.86 22.54 -30.53
N VAL A 323 6.18 22.78 -31.66
CA VAL A 323 5.20 21.85 -32.24
C VAL A 323 5.87 20.53 -32.68
N GLU A 324 7.17 20.52 -32.97
CA GLU A 324 7.90 19.29 -33.28
C GLU A 324 8.06 18.41 -32.03
N VAL A 325 8.22 19.01 -30.84
CA VAL A 325 8.23 18.30 -29.55
C VAL A 325 6.87 17.66 -29.27
N MET A 326 5.77 18.42 -29.35
CA MET A 326 4.42 17.86 -29.14
C MET A 326 4.07 16.74 -30.14
N ASN A 327 4.57 16.83 -31.37
CA ASN A 327 4.42 15.78 -32.37
C ASN A 327 5.36 14.58 -32.13
N ALA A 328 6.54 14.79 -31.55
CA ALA A 328 7.43 13.72 -31.10
C ALA A 328 6.82 12.94 -29.93
N ASP A 329 6.25 13.64 -28.94
CA ASP A 329 5.48 13.04 -27.83
C ASP A 329 4.36 12.14 -28.37
N THR A 330 3.60 12.65 -29.35
CA THR A 330 2.51 11.90 -29.99
C THR A 330 3.02 10.62 -30.67
N ARG A 331 4.11 10.71 -31.46
CA ARG A 331 4.71 9.55 -32.13
C ARG A 331 5.33 8.53 -31.17
N LEU A 332 5.94 9.00 -30.08
CA LEU A 332 6.56 8.15 -29.05
C LEU A 332 5.53 7.26 -28.33
N VAL A 333 4.31 7.76 -28.16
CA VAL A 333 3.25 7.11 -27.38
C VAL A 333 2.27 6.33 -28.26
N LEU A 334 1.82 6.91 -29.38
CA LEU A 334 0.84 6.28 -30.27
C LEU A 334 1.48 5.48 -31.42
N GLY A 335 2.78 5.68 -31.69
CA GLY A 335 3.47 5.08 -32.82
C GLY A 335 3.22 5.81 -34.14
N ASP A 336 3.60 5.17 -35.25
CA ASP A 336 3.32 5.67 -36.60
C ASP A 336 1.86 5.40 -37.01
N GLN A 337 1.32 6.31 -37.82
CA GLN A 337 -0.05 6.28 -38.35
C GLN A 337 -0.37 4.92 -39.00
N GLY A 338 -1.27 4.15 -38.39
CA GLY A 338 -1.79 2.89 -38.93
C GLY A 338 -1.46 1.61 -38.13
N SER A 339 -0.70 1.68 -37.03
CA SER A 339 -0.61 0.59 -36.06
C SER A 339 -1.64 0.76 -34.94
N HIS A 340 -2.41 -0.27 -34.60
CA HIS A 340 -3.25 -0.26 -33.39
C HIS A 340 -2.35 -0.18 -32.15
N ALA A 341 -2.48 0.91 -31.39
CA ALA A 341 -1.70 1.13 -30.19
C ALA A 341 -2.11 0.13 -29.09
N SER A 342 -1.20 -0.76 -28.68
CA SER A 342 -1.46 -1.72 -27.61
C SER A 342 -1.24 -1.09 -26.22
N PRO A 343 -1.96 -1.53 -25.17
CA PRO A 343 -1.84 -0.93 -23.83
C PRO A 343 -0.40 -0.95 -23.29
N SER A 344 0.36 -2.01 -23.59
CA SER A 344 1.75 -2.18 -23.17
C SER A 344 2.74 -1.29 -23.94
N ASN A 345 2.45 -0.97 -25.20
CA ASN A 345 3.25 -0.01 -25.97
C ASN A 345 2.98 1.42 -25.51
N VAL A 346 1.71 1.79 -25.32
CA VAL A 346 1.30 3.09 -24.75
C VAL A 346 1.90 3.28 -23.35
N ALA A 347 1.81 2.28 -22.46
CA ALA A 347 2.41 2.34 -21.13
C ALA A 347 3.92 2.62 -21.18
N ARG A 348 4.65 1.98 -22.11
CA ARG A 348 6.08 2.21 -22.31
C ARG A 348 6.38 3.61 -22.85
N GLY A 349 5.61 4.06 -23.84
CA GLY A 349 5.72 5.41 -24.43
C GLY A 349 5.48 6.49 -23.39
N LEU A 350 4.38 6.41 -22.64
CA LEU A 350 4.04 7.32 -21.54
C LEU A 350 5.13 7.32 -20.47
N SER A 351 5.60 6.15 -20.04
CA SER A 351 6.70 6.07 -19.04
C SER A 351 7.98 6.76 -19.52
N SER A 352 8.31 6.64 -20.82
CA SER A 352 9.47 7.33 -21.40
C SER A 352 9.28 8.84 -21.48
N LEU A 353 8.10 9.28 -21.94
CA LEU A 353 7.76 10.70 -22.07
C LEU A 353 7.67 11.39 -20.71
N PHE A 354 6.97 10.80 -19.75
CA PHE A 354 6.79 11.36 -18.42
C PHE A 354 8.13 11.43 -17.68
N LYS A 355 9.03 10.47 -17.88
CA LYS A 355 10.42 10.58 -17.43
C LYS A 355 11.17 11.74 -18.08
N GLU A 356 11.05 11.93 -19.39
CA GLU A 356 11.67 13.06 -20.11
C GLU A 356 11.14 14.41 -19.59
N ILE A 357 9.83 14.53 -19.38
CA ILE A 357 9.17 15.68 -18.78
C ILE A 357 9.76 15.94 -17.39
N THR A 358 9.78 14.95 -16.49
CA THR A 358 10.34 15.08 -15.13
C THR A 358 11.82 15.46 -15.17
N ASP A 359 12.63 14.86 -16.04
CA ASP A 359 14.05 15.18 -16.21
C ASP A 359 14.26 16.61 -16.76
N THR A 360 13.31 17.14 -17.52
CA THR A 360 13.33 18.52 -18.03
C THR A 360 12.87 19.50 -16.97
N VAL A 361 11.78 19.22 -16.25
CA VAL A 361 11.32 20.02 -15.10
C VAL A 361 12.40 20.08 -14.01
N ARG A 362 13.15 19.01 -13.76
CA ARG A 362 14.28 19.02 -12.80
C ARG A 362 15.44 19.93 -13.22
N LYS A 363 15.72 20.06 -14.53
CA LYS A 363 16.73 21.01 -15.06
C LYS A 363 16.26 22.46 -14.95
N GLU A 364 14.98 22.70 -15.25
CA GLU A 364 14.36 24.01 -15.07
C GLU A 364 14.29 24.40 -13.58
N ALA A 365 13.95 23.48 -12.67
CA ALA A 365 13.92 23.71 -11.23
C ALA A 365 15.29 24.20 -10.69
N ALA A 366 16.39 23.57 -11.12
CA ALA A 366 17.74 24.01 -10.77
C ALA A 366 18.06 25.44 -11.27
N THR A 367 17.52 25.81 -12.44
CA THR A 367 17.64 27.18 -13.00
C THR A 367 16.76 28.16 -12.23
N ILE A 368 15.53 27.77 -11.91
CA ILE A 368 14.54 28.58 -11.19
C ILE A 368 15.04 28.91 -9.78
N MET A 369 15.57 27.92 -9.04
CA MET A 369 16.16 28.12 -7.71
C MET A 369 17.39 29.07 -7.72
N ALA A 370 18.11 29.15 -8.84
CA ALA A 370 19.27 30.03 -8.97
C ALA A 370 18.90 31.47 -9.41
N VAL A 371 17.72 31.66 -9.99
CA VAL A 371 17.31 32.90 -10.66
C VAL A 371 16.22 33.66 -9.90
N PHE A 372 15.17 32.98 -9.43
CA PHE A 372 13.97 33.66 -8.93
C PHE A 372 13.96 33.83 -7.41
N PRO A 373 13.52 34.99 -6.88
CA PRO A 373 13.37 35.20 -5.44
C PRO A 373 12.33 34.30 -4.76
N SER A 374 11.27 33.90 -5.48
CA SER A 374 10.26 32.94 -5.02
C SER A 374 10.17 31.72 -5.96
N PRO A 375 11.06 30.72 -5.82
CA PRO A 375 11.07 29.53 -6.68
C PRO A 375 9.76 28.73 -6.67
N SER A 376 9.04 28.71 -5.54
CA SER A 376 7.74 28.04 -5.35
C SER A 376 6.72 28.42 -6.41
N ASP A 377 6.59 29.72 -6.67
CA ASP A 377 5.52 30.28 -7.48
C ASP A 377 5.77 29.97 -8.96
N VAL A 378 7.04 30.06 -9.38
CA VAL A 378 7.47 29.69 -10.74
C VAL A 378 7.34 28.20 -10.98
N MET A 379 7.67 27.36 -9.98
CA MET A 379 7.50 25.91 -10.08
C MET A 379 6.02 25.52 -10.16
N SER A 380 5.13 26.19 -9.41
CA SER A 380 3.68 26.01 -9.51
C SER A 380 3.20 26.31 -10.93
N ILE A 381 3.53 27.49 -11.48
CA ILE A 381 3.17 27.87 -12.86
C ILE A 381 3.75 26.89 -13.90
N LEU A 382 4.98 26.40 -13.71
CA LEU A 382 5.63 25.44 -14.59
C LEU A 382 4.92 24.09 -14.58
N VAL A 383 4.68 23.51 -13.40
CA VAL A 383 4.06 22.19 -13.24
C VAL A 383 2.59 22.22 -13.67
N GLN A 384 1.85 23.27 -13.35
CA GLN A 384 0.48 23.48 -13.83
C GLN A 384 0.46 23.44 -15.37
N ARG A 385 1.35 24.18 -16.04
CA ARG A 385 1.41 24.22 -17.50
C ARG A 385 1.87 22.91 -18.15
N VAL A 386 2.74 22.14 -17.49
CA VAL A 386 3.10 20.78 -17.93
C VAL A 386 1.86 19.89 -17.99
N LEU A 387 1.05 19.88 -16.94
CA LEU A 387 -0.18 19.10 -16.89
C LEU A 387 -1.22 19.63 -17.91
N GLU A 388 -1.60 20.91 -17.79
CA GLU A 388 -2.69 21.51 -18.56
C GLU A 388 -2.42 21.59 -20.07
N GLN A 389 -1.17 21.71 -20.51
CA GLN A 389 -0.83 21.84 -21.94
C GLN A 389 -0.17 20.58 -22.52
N ARG A 390 0.97 20.14 -21.96
CA ARG A 390 1.76 19.06 -22.58
C ARG A 390 1.14 17.67 -22.33
N VAL A 391 0.63 17.42 -21.12
CA VAL A 391 -0.04 16.16 -20.80
C VAL A 391 -1.46 16.13 -21.39
N THR A 392 -2.29 17.15 -21.18
CA THR A 392 -3.65 17.21 -21.77
C THR A 392 -3.67 17.01 -23.27
N ALA A 393 -2.82 17.72 -24.04
CA ALA A 393 -2.81 17.63 -25.50
C ALA A 393 -2.36 16.26 -26.05
N LEU A 394 -1.77 15.41 -25.21
CA LEU A 394 -1.51 14.00 -25.50
C LEU A 394 -2.71 13.13 -25.10
N LEU A 395 -3.27 13.33 -23.90
CA LEU A 395 -4.43 12.60 -23.41
C LEU A 395 -5.64 12.78 -24.34
N ASP A 396 -5.89 13.99 -24.84
CA ASP A 396 -6.95 14.30 -25.83
C ASP A 396 -6.85 13.44 -27.10
N LYS A 397 -5.63 13.06 -27.52
CA LYS A 397 -5.38 12.22 -28.69
C LYS A 397 -5.44 10.72 -28.37
N LEU A 398 -5.09 10.35 -27.14
CA LEU A 398 -5.03 8.96 -26.68
C LEU A 398 -6.41 8.44 -26.23
N LEU A 399 -7.21 9.29 -25.56
CA LEU A 399 -8.45 8.93 -24.88
C LEU A 399 -9.68 9.44 -25.63
N VAL A 400 -9.77 9.12 -26.92
CA VAL A 400 -10.98 9.42 -27.69
C VAL A 400 -12.16 8.61 -27.13
N LYS A 401 -13.11 9.30 -26.50
CA LYS A 401 -14.25 8.68 -25.80
C LYS A 401 -15.17 7.95 -26.78
N PRO A 402 -15.38 6.62 -26.64
CA PRO A 402 -16.25 5.84 -27.52
C PRO A 402 -17.73 6.11 -27.25
N SER A 403 -18.60 5.72 -28.18
CA SER A 403 -20.06 5.82 -27.99
C SER A 403 -20.62 4.56 -27.33
N LEU A 404 -21.47 4.73 -26.32
CA LEU A 404 -22.27 3.64 -25.76
C LEU A 404 -23.46 3.22 -26.66
N VAL A 405 -23.80 4.02 -27.67
CA VAL A 405 -24.86 3.71 -28.65
C VAL A 405 -24.29 2.93 -29.82
N ASN A 406 -23.15 3.39 -30.35
CA ASN A 406 -22.43 2.73 -31.44
C ASN A 406 -21.13 2.15 -30.89
N LEU A 407 -21.22 0.93 -30.35
CA LEU A 407 -20.08 0.25 -29.71
C LEU A 407 -18.95 -0.02 -30.74
N PRO A 408 -17.67 0.21 -30.39
CA PRO A 408 -16.54 -0.16 -31.25
C PRO A 408 -16.54 -1.68 -31.51
N PRO A 409 -16.18 -2.15 -32.72
CA PRO A 409 -16.16 -3.57 -33.03
C PRO A 409 -15.11 -4.33 -32.21
N MET A 410 -15.36 -5.60 -31.91
CA MET A 410 -14.43 -6.42 -31.13
C MET A 410 -13.10 -6.71 -31.85
N GLU A 411 -13.10 -6.67 -33.18
CA GLU A 411 -11.92 -6.79 -34.04
C GLU A 411 -10.91 -5.64 -33.79
N GLU A 412 -11.41 -4.45 -33.43
CA GLU A 412 -10.60 -3.27 -33.07
C GLU A 412 -10.31 -3.22 -31.55
N GLY A 413 -10.77 -4.21 -30.78
CA GLY A 413 -10.58 -4.33 -29.32
C GLY A 413 -11.76 -3.86 -28.46
N GLY A 414 -12.87 -3.44 -29.07
CA GLY A 414 -14.11 -3.07 -28.37
C GLY A 414 -13.96 -1.93 -27.36
N LEU A 415 -14.95 -1.80 -26.45
CA LEU A 415 -14.84 -0.86 -25.32
C LEU A 415 -13.68 -1.19 -24.36
N LEU A 416 -13.29 -2.47 -24.27
CA LEU A 416 -12.22 -2.93 -23.38
C LEU A 416 -10.87 -2.27 -23.71
N LEU A 417 -10.57 -2.04 -24.98
CA LEU A 417 -9.33 -1.36 -25.38
C LEU A 417 -9.28 0.06 -24.81
N TYR A 418 -10.36 0.84 -24.94
CA TYR A 418 -10.46 2.18 -24.36
C TYR A 418 -10.33 2.17 -22.83
N LEU A 419 -11.00 1.25 -22.13
CA LEU A 419 -10.90 1.12 -20.67
C LEU A 419 -9.47 0.77 -20.20
N ARG A 420 -8.75 -0.06 -20.98
CA ARG A 420 -7.33 -0.36 -20.74
C ARG A 420 -6.43 0.85 -21.02
N MET A 421 -6.70 1.63 -22.07
CA MET A 421 -5.97 2.89 -22.33
C MET A 421 -6.18 3.90 -21.21
N LEU A 422 -7.42 4.07 -20.75
CA LEU A 422 -7.78 4.96 -19.66
C LEU A 422 -7.05 4.59 -18.37
N ALA A 423 -7.02 3.30 -18.01
CA ALA A 423 -6.32 2.80 -16.83
C ALA A 423 -4.80 3.07 -16.91
N VAL A 424 -4.17 2.73 -18.03
CA VAL A 424 -2.73 2.98 -18.28
C VAL A 424 -2.40 4.48 -18.25
N ALA A 425 -3.22 5.31 -18.90
CA ALA A 425 -3.00 6.76 -18.97
C ALA A 425 -3.14 7.42 -17.59
N TYR A 426 -4.12 7.00 -16.80
CA TYR A 426 -4.35 7.49 -15.44
C TYR A 426 -3.24 7.04 -14.48
N GLU A 427 -2.90 5.74 -14.45
CA GLU A 427 -1.81 5.21 -13.60
C GLU A 427 -0.48 5.92 -13.90
N LYS A 428 -0.14 6.11 -15.17
CA LYS A 428 1.09 6.82 -15.56
C LYS A 428 1.05 8.32 -15.29
N THR A 429 -0.11 8.97 -15.40
CA THR A 429 -0.22 10.39 -15.00
C THR A 429 -0.13 10.54 -13.48
N GLN A 430 -0.63 9.59 -12.69
CA GLN A 430 -0.41 9.56 -11.24
C GLN A 430 1.06 9.28 -10.85
N GLU A 431 1.80 8.47 -11.62
CA GLU A 431 3.26 8.35 -11.46
C GLU A 431 3.96 9.68 -11.74
N LEU A 432 3.63 10.35 -12.85
CA LEU A 432 4.14 11.69 -13.18
C LEU A 432 3.82 12.71 -12.08
N ALA A 433 2.61 12.72 -11.54
CA ALA A 433 2.18 13.61 -10.46
C ALA A 433 3.11 13.49 -9.24
N ARG A 434 3.37 12.25 -8.79
CA ARG A 434 4.30 11.97 -7.67
C ARG A 434 5.74 12.38 -7.98
N ASP A 435 6.20 12.13 -9.20
CA ASP A 435 7.54 12.53 -9.65
C ASP A 435 7.71 14.06 -9.70
N LEU A 436 6.68 14.80 -10.13
CA LEU A 436 6.67 16.27 -10.17
C LEU A 436 6.58 16.88 -8.77
N GLN A 437 5.76 16.31 -7.87
CA GLN A 437 5.76 16.65 -6.44
C GLN A 437 7.16 16.47 -5.81
N ALA A 438 7.84 15.35 -6.13
CA ALA A 438 9.19 15.07 -5.62
C ALA A 438 10.29 15.99 -6.18
N VAL A 439 10.10 16.59 -7.36
CA VAL A 439 10.97 17.67 -7.88
C VAL A 439 10.66 19.01 -7.21
N GLY A 440 9.42 19.21 -6.77
CA GLY A 440 8.94 20.39 -6.03
C GLY A 440 8.02 21.26 -6.88
N CYS A 441 6.73 21.30 -6.53
CA CYS A 441 5.66 21.98 -7.29
C CYS A 441 5.11 23.26 -6.62
N GLY A 442 5.72 23.74 -5.53
CA GLY A 442 5.16 24.82 -4.71
C GLY A 442 3.86 24.38 -4.03
N ASP A 443 2.94 25.32 -3.81
CA ASP A 443 1.62 25.08 -3.19
C ASP A 443 0.56 24.53 -4.19
N LEU A 444 1.00 23.97 -5.32
CA LEU A 444 0.11 23.44 -6.36
C LEU A 444 -0.49 22.09 -5.95
N ASP A 445 -1.82 21.97 -6.01
CA ASP A 445 -2.52 20.68 -5.89
C ASP A 445 -2.38 19.85 -7.18
N VAL A 446 -1.22 19.22 -7.34
CA VAL A 446 -0.87 18.35 -8.47
C VAL A 446 -1.79 17.12 -8.54
N GLU A 447 -2.28 16.62 -7.40
CA GLU A 447 -3.22 15.49 -7.34
C GLU A 447 -4.61 15.92 -7.82
N GLY A 448 -5.16 17.01 -7.29
CA GLY A 448 -6.44 17.57 -7.74
C GLY A 448 -6.43 17.98 -9.21
N LEU A 449 -5.34 18.55 -9.72
CA LEU A 449 -5.18 18.79 -11.15
C LEU A 449 -5.18 17.48 -11.95
N THR A 450 -4.45 16.47 -11.50
CA THR A 450 -4.42 15.15 -12.16
C THR A 450 -5.80 14.51 -12.20
N GLU A 451 -6.54 14.52 -11.10
CA GLU A 451 -7.93 14.04 -11.05
C GLU A 451 -8.84 14.83 -12.00
N SER A 452 -8.66 16.15 -12.12
CA SER A 452 -9.47 16.99 -13.02
C SER A 452 -9.35 16.56 -14.50
N LEU A 453 -8.16 16.15 -14.96
CA LEU A 453 -7.91 15.69 -16.34
C LEU A 453 -8.71 14.43 -16.72
N PHE A 454 -9.07 13.60 -15.74
CA PHE A 454 -9.77 12.33 -15.97
C PHE A 454 -11.24 12.35 -15.54
N SER A 455 -11.72 13.43 -14.91
CA SER A 455 -13.10 13.57 -14.41
C SER A 455 -14.17 13.14 -15.43
N SER A 456 -14.16 13.72 -16.63
CA SER A 456 -15.07 13.44 -17.75
C SER A 456 -15.08 11.98 -18.25
N HIS A 457 -14.02 11.23 -17.96
CA HIS A 457 -13.87 9.80 -18.27
C HIS A 457 -14.26 8.91 -17.09
N LYS A 458 -14.04 9.37 -15.85
CA LYS A 458 -14.36 8.67 -14.60
C LYS A 458 -15.84 8.74 -14.25
N ASP A 459 -16.53 9.83 -14.59
CA ASP A 459 -17.96 10.02 -14.28
C ASP A 459 -18.87 8.99 -14.99
N GLU A 460 -18.54 8.61 -16.23
CA GLU A 460 -19.28 7.60 -17.02
C GLU A 460 -18.54 6.25 -17.13
N TYR A 461 -17.46 6.05 -16.35
CA TYR A 461 -16.70 4.80 -16.34
C TYR A 461 -17.57 3.57 -16.03
N PRO A 462 -18.50 3.59 -15.03
CA PRO A 462 -19.29 2.40 -14.68
C PRO A 462 -20.14 1.88 -15.84
N GLU A 463 -20.74 2.77 -16.64
CA GLU A 463 -21.55 2.43 -17.80
C GLU A 463 -20.70 1.80 -18.92
N HIS A 464 -19.51 2.36 -19.17
CA HIS A 464 -18.57 1.82 -20.16
C HIS A 464 -18.01 0.45 -19.74
N GLU A 465 -17.71 0.25 -18.45
CA GLU A 465 -17.24 -1.03 -17.92
C GLU A 465 -18.32 -2.12 -18.03
N GLN A 466 -19.56 -1.82 -17.62
CA GLN A 466 -20.66 -2.76 -17.80
C GLN A 466 -20.95 -3.09 -19.28
N ALA A 467 -20.92 -2.07 -20.15
CA ALA A 467 -21.13 -2.28 -21.58
C ALA A 467 -20.01 -3.13 -22.20
N SER A 468 -18.76 -2.92 -21.80
CA SER A 468 -17.60 -3.75 -22.17
C SER A 468 -17.78 -5.21 -21.76
N LEU A 469 -18.16 -5.48 -20.50
CA LEU A 469 -18.42 -6.83 -20.01
C LEU A 469 -19.57 -7.52 -20.77
N ARG A 470 -20.66 -6.80 -21.07
CA ARG A 470 -21.76 -7.32 -21.90
C ARG A 470 -21.30 -7.63 -23.33
N GLN A 471 -20.44 -6.80 -23.91
CA GLN A 471 -19.89 -6.97 -25.26
C GLN A 471 -18.98 -8.20 -25.34
N LEU A 472 -18.10 -8.42 -24.35
CA LEU A 472 -17.24 -9.60 -24.24
C LEU A 472 -18.06 -10.89 -24.14
N TYR A 473 -19.09 -10.89 -23.29
CA TYR A 473 -20.01 -12.01 -23.15
C TYR A 473 -20.74 -12.33 -24.46
N GLN A 474 -21.29 -11.32 -25.14
CA GLN A 474 -21.96 -11.51 -26.44
C GLN A 474 -21.02 -12.12 -27.49
N ALA A 475 -19.81 -11.59 -27.64
CA ALA A 475 -18.81 -12.11 -28.57
C ALA A 475 -18.42 -13.57 -28.25
N LYS A 476 -18.21 -13.92 -26.98
CA LYS A 476 -17.89 -15.30 -26.57
C LYS A 476 -19.06 -16.26 -26.78
N MET A 477 -20.29 -15.80 -26.57
CA MET A 477 -21.48 -16.61 -26.84
C MET A 477 -21.71 -16.79 -28.37
N GLU A 478 -21.23 -15.88 -29.21
CA GLU A 478 -21.21 -16.04 -30.67
C GLU A 478 -20.11 -17.00 -31.13
N GLU A 479 -18.89 -16.88 -30.59
CA GLU A 479 -17.76 -17.81 -30.77
C GLU A 479 -18.21 -19.27 -30.49
N LEU A 480 -18.79 -19.50 -29.30
CA LEU A 480 -19.27 -20.84 -28.89
C LEU A 480 -20.41 -21.39 -29.78
N ARG A 481 -21.19 -20.53 -30.45
CA ARG A 481 -22.22 -20.95 -31.42
C ARG A 481 -21.57 -21.32 -32.76
N ALA A 482 -20.65 -20.51 -33.27
CA ALA A 482 -19.93 -20.78 -34.51
C ALA A 482 -19.10 -22.09 -34.43
N GLU A 483 -18.46 -22.36 -33.28
CA GLU A 483 -17.79 -23.64 -33.02
C GLU A 483 -18.75 -24.84 -33.13
N SER A 484 -19.99 -24.69 -32.64
CA SER A 484 -21.02 -25.73 -32.70
C SER A 484 -21.49 -26.01 -34.13
N ASP A 485 -21.70 -24.97 -34.94
CA ASP A 485 -22.16 -25.12 -36.32
C ASP A 485 -21.11 -25.82 -37.20
N HIS A 486 -19.82 -25.48 -37.04
CA HIS A 486 -18.73 -26.15 -37.75
C HIS A 486 -18.56 -27.63 -37.37
N LEU A 487 -18.81 -28.00 -36.11
CA LEU A 487 -18.84 -29.41 -35.68
C LEU A 487 -20.00 -30.19 -36.32
N SER A 488 -21.14 -29.52 -36.53
CA SER A 488 -22.32 -30.09 -37.19
C SER A 488 -22.07 -30.38 -38.68
N GLU A 489 -21.54 -29.40 -39.44
CA GLU A 489 -21.30 -29.55 -40.88
C GLU A 489 -20.23 -30.61 -41.23
N SER A 490 -19.13 -30.66 -40.46
CA SER A 490 -18.00 -31.57 -40.73
C SER A 490 -18.38 -33.06 -40.61
N THR A 491 -19.46 -33.38 -39.88
CA THR A 491 -19.96 -34.75 -39.72
C THR A 491 -20.83 -35.20 -40.91
N GLY A 492 -21.27 -34.27 -41.77
CA GLY A 492 -22.25 -34.54 -42.84
C GLY A 492 -21.73 -35.24 -44.10
N THR A 493 -20.42 -35.40 -44.29
CA THR A 493 -19.84 -35.69 -45.63
C THR A 493 -19.33 -37.12 -45.87
N ILE A 494 -19.42 -38.04 -44.90
CA ILE A 494 -18.88 -39.42 -45.07
C ILE A 494 -19.96 -40.51 -44.87
N GLY A 495 -20.36 -41.13 -45.99
CA GLY A 495 -20.79 -42.53 -46.02
C GLY A 495 -22.25 -42.84 -45.65
N ARG A 496 -23.07 -43.17 -46.67
CA ARG A 496 -24.36 -43.85 -46.48
C ARG A 496 -24.18 -45.23 -45.83
N SER A 497 -24.36 -45.33 -44.51
CA SER A 497 -24.70 -46.59 -43.85
C SER A 497 -25.77 -46.34 -42.77
N LYS A 498 -26.79 -47.19 -42.72
CA LYS A 498 -27.93 -47.04 -41.79
C LYS A 498 -27.56 -47.57 -40.40
N GLY A 499 -26.78 -46.79 -39.65
CA GLY A 499 -26.79 -46.80 -38.18
C GLY A 499 -27.65 -45.64 -37.67
N ALA A 500 -28.20 -45.76 -36.45
CA ALA A 500 -28.87 -44.63 -35.81
C ALA A 500 -27.89 -43.46 -35.63
N PRO A 501 -28.34 -42.18 -35.68
CA PRO A 501 -27.48 -41.07 -35.32
C PRO A 501 -27.09 -41.23 -33.85
N VAL A 502 -25.83 -41.53 -33.60
CA VAL A 502 -25.25 -41.32 -32.26
C VAL A 502 -25.33 -39.82 -32.04
N ALA A 503 -26.13 -39.41 -31.06
CA ALA A 503 -26.37 -38.00 -30.78
C ALA A 503 -25.03 -37.26 -30.69
N SER A 504 -24.85 -36.23 -31.52
CA SER A 504 -23.65 -35.41 -31.49
C SER A 504 -23.49 -34.80 -30.10
N SER A 505 -22.25 -34.53 -29.70
CA SER A 505 -21.91 -33.99 -28.38
C SER A 505 -22.38 -32.54 -28.26
N HIS A 506 -23.67 -32.34 -27.99
CA HIS A 506 -24.30 -31.01 -27.93
C HIS A 506 -23.71 -30.20 -26.77
N GLN A 507 -22.83 -29.26 -27.11
CA GLN A 507 -22.47 -28.03 -26.41
C GLN A 507 -22.65 -28.04 -24.86
N GLN A 508 -21.90 -28.91 -24.18
CA GLN A 508 -21.92 -29.04 -22.72
C GLN A 508 -21.42 -27.76 -22.02
N ILE A 509 -21.89 -27.51 -20.79
CA ILE A 509 -21.39 -26.40 -19.96
C ILE A 509 -19.88 -26.58 -19.73
N SER A 510 -19.09 -25.60 -20.19
CA SER A 510 -17.65 -25.58 -19.93
C SER A 510 -17.34 -24.70 -18.73
N VAL A 511 -16.60 -25.27 -17.78
CA VAL A 511 -16.06 -24.54 -16.64
C VAL A 511 -15.02 -23.50 -17.08
N THR A 512 -14.32 -23.71 -18.21
CA THR A 512 -13.31 -22.76 -18.71
C THR A 512 -13.94 -21.41 -19.10
N VAL A 513 -15.14 -21.43 -19.69
CA VAL A 513 -15.88 -20.22 -20.08
C VAL A 513 -16.22 -19.39 -18.83
N VAL A 514 -16.64 -20.04 -17.75
CA VAL A 514 -16.91 -19.35 -16.47
C VAL A 514 -15.62 -18.80 -15.84
N THR A 515 -14.47 -19.48 -15.99
CA THR A 515 -13.18 -18.89 -15.57
C THR A 515 -12.71 -17.72 -16.44
N GLU A 516 -13.11 -17.67 -17.72
CA GLU A 516 -12.88 -16.50 -18.59
C GLU A 516 -13.74 -15.31 -18.16
N PHE A 517 -15.03 -15.53 -17.87
CA PHE A 517 -15.92 -14.49 -17.34
C PHE A 517 -15.40 -13.92 -16.01
N ALA A 518 -14.98 -14.79 -15.09
CA ALA A 518 -14.39 -14.38 -13.81
C ALA A 518 -13.09 -13.57 -14.00
N ARG A 519 -12.26 -13.90 -15.01
CA ARG A 519 -11.05 -13.13 -15.34
C ARG A 519 -11.34 -11.74 -15.90
N TRP A 520 -12.34 -11.59 -16.78
CA TRP A 520 -12.76 -10.27 -17.24
C TRP A 520 -13.28 -9.42 -16.09
N ASN A 521 -13.99 -10.05 -15.15
CA ASN A 521 -14.45 -9.40 -13.93
C ASN A 521 -13.27 -8.97 -13.04
N GLU A 522 -12.28 -9.83 -12.80
CA GLU A 522 -11.07 -9.52 -12.01
C GLU A 522 -10.31 -8.31 -12.58
N GLU A 523 -10.22 -8.21 -13.91
CA GLU A 523 -9.62 -7.07 -14.60
C GLU A 523 -10.45 -5.78 -14.44
N ALA A 524 -11.78 -5.88 -14.51
CA ALA A 524 -12.71 -4.78 -14.27
C ALA A 524 -12.68 -4.29 -12.81
N ILE A 525 -12.62 -5.20 -11.84
CA ILE A 525 -12.48 -4.88 -10.41
C ILE A 525 -11.14 -4.19 -10.10
N SER A 526 -10.08 -4.58 -10.81
CA SER A 526 -8.77 -3.90 -10.75
C SER A 526 -8.89 -2.44 -11.21
N ARG A 527 -9.61 -2.18 -12.32
CA ARG A 527 -9.91 -0.80 -12.79
C ARG A 527 -10.83 -0.04 -11.84
N CYS A 528 -11.86 -0.67 -11.27
CA CYS A 528 -12.72 -0.05 -10.25
C CYS A 528 -11.90 0.45 -9.06
N SER A 529 -10.95 -0.37 -8.60
CA SER A 529 -10.02 -0.06 -7.50
C SER A 529 -9.05 1.07 -7.83
N LEU A 530 -8.63 1.20 -9.09
CA LEU A 530 -7.76 2.28 -9.58
C LEU A 530 -8.50 3.63 -9.63
N PHE A 531 -9.73 3.65 -10.17
CA PHE A 531 -10.46 4.90 -10.38
C PHE A 531 -11.25 5.38 -9.15
N SER A 532 -11.63 4.48 -8.25
CA SER A 532 -12.54 4.80 -7.11
C SER A 532 -11.76 4.93 -5.79
N SER A 533 -11.31 6.14 -5.47
CA SER A 533 -10.63 6.45 -4.20
C SER A 533 -11.57 6.45 -2.98
N VAL A 534 -12.87 6.72 -3.19
CA VAL A 534 -13.88 6.76 -2.12
C VAL A 534 -14.50 5.37 -1.91
N PRO A 535 -14.47 4.78 -0.69
CA PRO A 535 -14.98 3.43 -0.44
C PRO A 535 -16.44 3.20 -0.84
N ALA A 536 -17.31 4.19 -0.69
CA ALA A 536 -18.71 4.11 -1.12
C ALA A 536 -18.85 3.96 -2.64
N MET A 537 -18.10 4.74 -3.42
CA MET A 537 -18.09 4.65 -4.88
C MET A 537 -17.43 3.36 -5.35
N LEU A 538 -16.34 2.94 -4.68
CA LEU A 538 -15.68 1.67 -4.96
C LEU A 538 -16.64 0.50 -4.76
N ALA A 539 -17.34 0.42 -3.63
CA ALA A 539 -18.30 -0.65 -3.36
C ALA A 539 -19.47 -0.65 -4.36
N ALA A 540 -19.98 0.52 -4.75
CA ALA A 540 -21.03 0.63 -5.78
C ALA A 540 -20.55 0.10 -7.15
N ASN A 541 -19.35 0.51 -7.59
CA ASN A 541 -18.76 0.10 -8.85
C ASN A 541 -18.41 -1.42 -8.86
N VAL A 542 -17.78 -1.90 -7.78
CA VAL A 542 -17.48 -3.32 -7.56
C VAL A 542 -18.75 -4.16 -7.59
N LYS A 543 -19.82 -3.70 -6.92
CA LYS A 543 -21.10 -4.39 -6.93
C LYS A 543 -21.66 -4.47 -8.35
N ALA A 544 -21.79 -3.35 -9.07
CA ALA A 544 -22.35 -3.33 -10.42
C ALA A 544 -21.57 -4.21 -11.42
N VAL A 545 -20.24 -4.22 -11.32
CA VAL A 545 -19.37 -5.11 -12.08
C VAL A 545 -19.58 -6.59 -11.69
N PHE A 546 -19.70 -6.90 -10.40
CA PHE A 546 -19.97 -8.26 -9.93
C PHE A 546 -21.37 -8.76 -10.34
N THR A 547 -22.42 -7.93 -10.27
CA THR A 547 -23.76 -8.26 -10.76
C THR A 547 -23.74 -8.63 -12.25
N CYS A 548 -22.92 -7.96 -13.07
CA CYS A 548 -22.75 -8.36 -14.48
C CYS A 548 -22.16 -9.77 -14.64
N LEU A 549 -21.21 -10.18 -13.80
CA LEU A 549 -20.69 -11.56 -13.80
C LEU A 549 -21.77 -12.56 -13.35
N LEU A 550 -22.55 -12.21 -12.33
CA LEU A 550 -23.64 -13.06 -11.83
C LEU A 550 -24.70 -13.30 -12.92
N ASP A 551 -25.13 -12.26 -13.62
CA ASP A 551 -26.07 -12.35 -14.75
C ASP A 551 -25.53 -13.24 -15.87
N GLN A 552 -24.26 -13.03 -16.27
CA GLN A 552 -23.61 -13.77 -17.36
C GLN A 552 -23.42 -15.25 -17.02
N VAL A 553 -22.96 -15.58 -15.81
CA VAL A 553 -22.80 -16.97 -15.37
C VAL A 553 -24.16 -17.63 -15.21
N GLY A 554 -25.12 -16.94 -14.56
CA GLY A 554 -26.48 -17.44 -14.35
C GLY A 554 -27.20 -17.75 -15.68
N GLN A 555 -27.09 -16.86 -16.67
CA GLN A 555 -27.63 -17.11 -18.01
C GLN A 555 -26.92 -18.30 -18.69
N TYR A 556 -25.58 -18.30 -18.74
CA TYR A 556 -24.80 -19.35 -19.41
C TYR A 556 -25.09 -20.76 -18.87
N ILE A 557 -25.12 -20.93 -17.54
CA ILE A 557 -25.38 -22.23 -16.93
C ILE A 557 -26.86 -22.63 -17.06
N THR A 558 -27.81 -21.68 -17.00
CA THR A 558 -29.24 -21.96 -17.18
C THR A 558 -29.50 -22.44 -18.62
N GLU A 559 -29.07 -21.68 -19.62
CA GLU A 559 -29.19 -22.07 -21.04
C GLU A 559 -28.47 -23.40 -21.33
N GLY A 560 -27.35 -23.67 -20.66
CA GLY A 560 -26.63 -24.94 -20.77
C GLY A 560 -27.37 -26.13 -20.17
N LEU A 561 -28.03 -25.96 -19.02
CA LEU A 561 -28.87 -26.98 -18.40
C LEU A 561 -30.14 -27.24 -19.21
N GLU A 562 -30.75 -26.19 -19.77
CA GLU A 562 -31.93 -26.34 -20.63
C GLU A 562 -31.59 -27.07 -21.94
N ARG A 563 -30.49 -26.70 -22.62
CA ARG A 563 -30.01 -27.45 -23.81
C ARG A 563 -29.68 -28.91 -23.50
N ALA A 564 -29.13 -29.20 -22.32
CA ALA A 564 -28.89 -30.59 -21.89
C ALA A 564 -30.20 -31.35 -21.59
N ARG A 565 -31.23 -30.65 -21.09
CA ARG A 565 -32.57 -31.19 -20.83
C ARG A 565 -33.34 -31.45 -22.13
N ASP A 566 -33.13 -30.65 -23.17
CA ASP A 566 -33.79 -30.86 -24.47
C ASP A 566 -33.42 -32.24 -25.06
N GLY A 567 -32.18 -32.71 -24.88
CA GLY A 567 -31.78 -34.09 -25.22
C GLY A 567 -32.53 -35.20 -24.45
N LEU A 568 -33.00 -34.93 -23.21
CA LEU A 568 -33.90 -35.86 -22.49
C LEU A 568 -35.30 -35.84 -23.10
N THR A 569 -35.76 -34.66 -23.50
CA THR A 569 -37.07 -34.45 -24.13
C THR A 569 -37.15 -35.12 -25.50
N GLU A 570 -36.10 -35.01 -26.31
CA GLU A 570 -35.98 -35.74 -27.59
C GLU A 570 -35.97 -37.26 -27.38
N ALA A 571 -35.22 -37.75 -26.38
CA ALA A 571 -35.21 -39.18 -26.03
C ALA A 571 -36.58 -39.68 -25.52
N ALA A 572 -37.35 -38.85 -24.80
CA ALA A 572 -38.73 -39.15 -24.43
C ALA A 572 -39.64 -39.24 -25.67
N ALA A 573 -39.60 -38.24 -26.55
CA ALA A 573 -40.40 -38.24 -27.78
C ALA A 573 -40.07 -39.41 -28.73
N LEU A 574 -38.79 -39.83 -28.79
CA LEU A 574 -38.39 -41.04 -29.51
C LEU A 574 -39.04 -42.30 -28.92
N ARG A 575 -39.07 -42.44 -27.59
CA ARG A 575 -39.69 -43.59 -26.92
C ARG A 575 -41.19 -43.67 -27.19
N GLU A 576 -41.94 -42.58 -26.98
CA GLU A 576 -43.39 -42.52 -27.23
C GLU A 576 -43.76 -42.98 -28.66
N ARG A 577 -42.96 -42.55 -29.65
CA ARG A 577 -43.15 -42.87 -31.06
C ARG A 577 -43.10 -44.37 -31.37
N TYR A 578 -42.41 -45.16 -30.55
CA TYR A 578 -42.30 -46.62 -30.70
C TYR A 578 -43.28 -47.40 -29.82
N VAL A 579 -43.82 -46.81 -28.75
CA VAL A 579 -44.87 -47.42 -27.91
C VAL A 579 -46.21 -47.52 -28.66
N LEU A 580 -46.56 -46.52 -29.48
CA LEU A 580 -47.83 -46.46 -30.22
C LEU A 580 -47.93 -47.41 -31.44
N GLY A 581 -46.89 -48.20 -31.73
CA GLY A 581 -46.76 -49.00 -32.96
C GLY A 581 -47.24 -50.46 -32.91
N THR A 582 -48.06 -50.86 -31.95
CA THR A 582 -48.30 -52.27 -31.55
C THR A 582 -49.26 -53.09 -32.45
N SER A 583 -49.38 -52.77 -33.75
CA SER A 583 -50.29 -53.47 -34.68
C SER A 583 -49.65 -53.90 -36.01
N VAL A 584 -48.40 -54.41 -35.99
CA VAL A 584 -47.66 -54.71 -37.23
C VAL A 584 -47.00 -56.10 -37.26
N SER A 585 -46.87 -56.65 -38.48
CA SER A 585 -46.44 -58.04 -38.74
C SER A 585 -45.02 -58.41 -38.25
N ARG A 586 -44.72 -59.72 -38.25
CA ARG A 586 -43.48 -60.32 -37.71
C ARG A 586 -42.16 -59.71 -38.21
N ARG A 587 -42.10 -59.09 -39.40
CA ARG A 587 -40.90 -58.36 -39.88
C ARG A 587 -40.75 -56.98 -39.27
N VAL A 588 -41.85 -56.31 -38.95
CA VAL A 588 -41.84 -54.97 -38.35
C VAL A 588 -41.63 -55.05 -36.84
N ALA A 589 -42.06 -56.13 -36.18
CA ALA A 589 -41.75 -56.38 -34.76
C ALA A 589 -40.24 -56.33 -34.45
N ALA A 590 -39.39 -56.93 -35.29
CA ALA A 590 -37.93 -56.89 -35.12
C ALA A 590 -37.35 -55.47 -35.33
N ALA A 591 -37.90 -54.72 -36.29
CA ALA A 591 -37.50 -53.32 -36.52
C ALA A 591 -37.95 -52.39 -35.38
N ALA A 592 -39.16 -52.62 -34.83
CA ALA A 592 -39.68 -51.89 -33.67
C ALA A 592 -38.86 -52.17 -32.40
N ALA A 593 -38.49 -53.43 -32.16
CA ALA A 593 -37.60 -53.79 -31.04
C ALA A 593 -36.23 -53.11 -31.17
N SER A 594 -35.62 -53.13 -32.36
CA SER A 594 -34.35 -52.43 -32.62
C SER A 594 -34.46 -50.91 -32.47
N ALA A 595 -35.61 -50.32 -32.77
CA ALA A 595 -35.84 -48.88 -32.63
C ALA A 595 -36.12 -48.48 -31.17
N ALA A 596 -36.84 -49.31 -30.41
CA ALA A 596 -37.02 -49.14 -28.98
C ALA A 596 -35.68 -49.21 -28.22
N GLU A 597 -34.79 -50.13 -28.61
CA GLU A 597 -33.44 -50.23 -28.03
C GLU A 597 -32.56 -49.01 -28.38
N ALA A 598 -32.71 -48.45 -29.59
CA ALA A 598 -32.04 -47.21 -29.96
C ALA A 598 -32.57 -46.00 -29.17
N ALA A 599 -33.87 -45.94 -28.89
CA ALA A 599 -34.48 -44.90 -28.05
C ALA A 599 -34.07 -45.04 -26.57
N ALA A 600 -33.92 -46.27 -26.06
CA ALA A 600 -33.35 -46.55 -24.74
C ALA A 600 -31.89 -46.08 -24.63
N ALA A 601 -31.06 -46.41 -25.62
CA ALA A 601 -29.67 -45.96 -25.67
C ALA A 601 -29.54 -44.43 -25.75
N ALA A 602 -30.43 -43.76 -26.51
CA ALA A 602 -30.53 -42.31 -26.52
C ALA A 602 -30.89 -41.76 -25.12
N GLY A 603 -31.87 -42.36 -24.44
CA GLY A 603 -32.24 -42.00 -23.06
C GLY A 603 -31.07 -42.13 -22.07
N GLU A 604 -30.32 -43.24 -22.10
CA GLU A 604 -29.13 -43.42 -21.24
C GLU A 604 -28.01 -42.41 -21.57
N SER A 605 -27.84 -42.06 -22.85
CA SER A 605 -26.87 -41.04 -23.29
C SER A 605 -27.25 -39.64 -22.84
N SER A 606 -28.51 -39.25 -22.99
CA SER A 606 -29.04 -37.97 -22.56
C SER A 606 -29.04 -37.83 -21.03
N PHE A 607 -29.37 -38.89 -20.29
CA PHE A 607 -29.23 -38.94 -18.83
C PHE A 607 -27.79 -38.66 -18.40
N ARG A 608 -26.81 -39.36 -18.99
CA ARG A 608 -25.39 -39.18 -18.68
C ARG A 608 -24.91 -37.77 -19.04
N SER A 609 -25.36 -37.23 -20.17
CA SER A 609 -25.02 -35.87 -20.61
C SER A 609 -25.59 -34.80 -19.68
N PHE A 610 -26.83 -34.97 -19.22
CA PHE A 610 -27.45 -34.06 -18.25
C PHE A 610 -26.75 -34.12 -16.88
N MET A 611 -26.38 -35.32 -16.42
CA MET A 611 -25.59 -35.48 -15.18
C MET A 611 -24.25 -34.74 -15.27
N VAL A 612 -23.53 -34.84 -16.39
CA VAL A 612 -22.31 -34.04 -16.62
C VAL A 612 -22.61 -32.53 -16.61
N ALA A 613 -23.71 -32.08 -17.21
CA ALA A 613 -24.09 -30.66 -17.18
C ALA A 613 -24.37 -30.15 -15.75
N VAL A 614 -25.04 -30.93 -14.89
CA VAL A 614 -25.25 -30.59 -13.47
C VAL A 614 -23.93 -30.51 -12.71
N GLN A 615 -23.02 -31.46 -12.91
CA GLN A 615 -21.69 -31.44 -12.28
C GLN A 615 -20.88 -30.19 -12.68
N ARG A 616 -20.93 -29.82 -13.97
CA ARG A 616 -20.26 -28.62 -14.51
C ARG A 616 -20.91 -27.34 -13.97
N CYS A 617 -22.23 -27.30 -13.85
CA CYS A 617 -22.95 -26.20 -13.21
C CYS A 617 -22.50 -25.99 -11.75
N GLY A 618 -22.45 -27.05 -10.94
CA GLY A 618 -21.97 -26.97 -9.55
C GLY A 618 -20.52 -26.47 -9.46
N SER A 619 -19.65 -26.93 -10.35
CA SER A 619 -18.26 -26.46 -10.46
C SER A 619 -18.17 -24.96 -10.79
N SER A 620 -19.01 -24.48 -11.71
CA SER A 620 -19.11 -23.07 -12.09
C SER A 620 -19.59 -22.17 -10.94
N VAL A 621 -20.61 -22.61 -10.19
CA VAL A 621 -21.11 -21.89 -9.00
C VAL A 621 -20.02 -21.80 -7.93
N ALA A 622 -19.28 -22.88 -7.68
CA ALA A 622 -18.18 -22.90 -6.72
C ALA A 622 -17.05 -21.90 -7.08
N ILE A 623 -16.75 -21.71 -8.38
CA ILE A 623 -15.78 -20.72 -8.85
C ILE A 623 -16.25 -19.28 -8.53
N VAL A 624 -17.52 -18.97 -8.79
CA VAL A 624 -18.08 -17.64 -8.49
C VAL A 624 -18.08 -17.37 -6.98
N GLN A 625 -18.49 -18.35 -6.16
CA GLN A 625 -18.46 -18.25 -4.70
C GLN A 625 -17.03 -18.05 -4.17
N GLN A 626 -16.05 -18.80 -4.69
CA GLN A 626 -14.65 -18.69 -4.30
C GLN A 626 -14.03 -17.34 -4.72
N TYR A 627 -14.37 -16.84 -5.91
CA TYR A 627 -13.98 -15.51 -6.38
C TYR A 627 -14.59 -14.40 -5.51
N PHE A 628 -15.88 -14.51 -5.17
CA PHE A 628 -16.55 -13.57 -4.25
C PHE A 628 -15.86 -13.53 -2.88
N ALA A 629 -15.58 -14.69 -2.28
CA ALA A 629 -14.96 -14.79 -0.97
C ALA A 629 -13.53 -14.20 -0.93
N ASN A 630 -12.74 -14.45 -1.97
CA ASN A 630 -11.33 -14.03 -2.00
C ASN A 630 -11.13 -12.56 -2.40
N SER A 631 -11.86 -12.09 -3.41
CA SER A 631 -11.60 -10.81 -4.07
C SER A 631 -12.68 -9.77 -3.76
N ILE A 632 -13.95 -10.07 -4.05
CA ILE A 632 -15.05 -9.10 -3.98
C ILE A 632 -15.39 -8.72 -2.53
N SER A 633 -15.51 -9.72 -1.64
CA SER A 633 -15.98 -9.54 -0.26
C SER A 633 -15.23 -8.44 0.49
N ARG A 634 -13.91 -8.39 0.35
CA ARG A 634 -13.04 -7.40 1.03
C ARG A 634 -13.29 -5.96 0.59
N LEU A 635 -13.68 -5.74 -0.66
CA LEU A 635 -13.97 -4.41 -1.22
C LEU A 635 -15.35 -3.89 -0.81
N LEU A 636 -16.25 -4.79 -0.39
CA LEU A 636 -17.62 -4.45 0.04
C LEU A 636 -17.75 -4.26 1.56
N LEU A 637 -16.90 -4.91 2.36
CA LEU A 637 -16.92 -4.79 3.83
C LEU A 637 -16.85 -3.36 4.41
N PRO A 638 -16.18 -2.37 3.78
CA PRO A 638 -16.17 -0.99 4.29
C PRO A 638 -17.52 -0.25 4.19
N VAL A 639 -18.54 -0.82 3.56
CA VAL A 639 -19.84 -0.19 3.33
C VAL A 639 -20.96 -1.06 3.89
N ASP A 640 -21.69 -0.53 4.88
CA ASP A 640 -22.76 -1.25 5.56
C ASP A 640 -23.82 -1.78 4.57
N GLY A 641 -24.15 -3.07 4.72
CA GLY A 641 -25.12 -3.76 3.87
C GLY A 641 -24.64 -4.15 2.46
N ALA A 642 -23.55 -3.58 1.93
CA ALA A 642 -23.11 -3.85 0.55
C ALA A 642 -22.72 -5.32 0.31
N HIS A 643 -22.01 -5.92 1.28
CA HIS A 643 -21.67 -7.35 1.25
C HIS A 643 -22.93 -8.23 1.27
N ALA A 644 -23.89 -7.94 2.17
CA ALA A 644 -25.12 -8.73 2.30
C ALA A 644 -25.99 -8.65 1.03
N ALA A 645 -26.14 -7.46 0.45
CA ALA A 645 -26.87 -7.27 -0.80
C ALA A 645 -26.23 -8.04 -1.98
N SER A 646 -24.90 -8.12 -2.02
CA SER A 646 -24.20 -8.88 -3.08
C SER A 646 -24.32 -10.41 -2.88
N CYS A 647 -24.43 -10.89 -1.64
CA CYS A 647 -24.78 -12.28 -1.34
C CYS A 647 -26.21 -12.63 -1.77
N GLU A 648 -27.16 -11.72 -1.55
CA GLU A 648 -28.56 -11.88 -1.98
C GLU A 648 -28.70 -11.86 -3.51
N GLU A 649 -27.99 -10.97 -4.21
CA GLU A 649 -27.91 -10.96 -5.68
C GLU A 649 -27.27 -12.24 -6.21
N MET A 650 -26.19 -12.75 -5.58
CA MET A 650 -25.57 -14.02 -5.96
C MET A 650 -26.53 -15.21 -5.79
N ALA A 651 -27.29 -15.27 -4.70
CA ALA A 651 -28.32 -16.30 -4.52
C ALA A 651 -29.44 -16.19 -5.56
N THR A 652 -29.90 -14.96 -5.84
CA THR A 652 -30.95 -14.68 -6.84
C THR A 652 -30.54 -15.10 -8.25
N ALA A 653 -29.31 -14.76 -8.66
CA ALA A 653 -28.79 -15.08 -10.00
C ALA A 653 -28.59 -16.59 -10.24
N MET A 654 -28.34 -17.37 -9.17
CA MET A 654 -28.20 -18.83 -9.27
C MET A 654 -29.55 -19.57 -9.17
N SER A 655 -30.60 -18.92 -8.67
CA SER A 655 -31.93 -19.53 -8.48
C SER A 655 -32.56 -20.07 -9.78
N SER A 656 -32.32 -19.40 -10.92
CA SER A 656 -32.76 -19.84 -12.24
C SER A 656 -32.09 -21.17 -12.66
N ALA A 657 -30.79 -21.28 -12.40
CA ALA A 657 -30.00 -22.48 -12.67
C ALA A 657 -30.41 -23.65 -11.78
N GLU A 658 -30.67 -23.40 -10.49
CA GLU A 658 -31.22 -24.39 -9.56
C GLU A 658 -32.58 -24.92 -10.04
N ALA A 659 -33.47 -24.04 -10.50
CA ALA A 659 -34.78 -24.43 -11.04
C ALA A 659 -34.67 -25.22 -12.36
N ALA A 660 -33.70 -24.90 -13.22
CA ALA A 660 -33.42 -25.67 -14.44
C ALA A 660 -32.84 -27.06 -14.12
N ALA A 661 -31.89 -27.13 -13.18
CA ALA A 661 -31.30 -28.37 -12.70
C ALA A 661 -32.35 -29.28 -12.07
N TYR A 662 -33.20 -28.76 -11.19
CA TYR A 662 -34.30 -29.50 -10.56
C TYR A 662 -35.23 -30.14 -11.60
N LYS A 663 -35.72 -29.36 -12.58
CA LYS A 663 -36.62 -29.86 -13.64
C LYS A 663 -35.97 -30.99 -14.45
N GLY A 664 -34.71 -30.83 -14.84
CA GLY A 664 -34.01 -31.87 -15.61
C GLY A 664 -33.65 -33.11 -14.77
N LEU A 665 -33.37 -32.95 -13.47
CA LEU A 665 -33.21 -34.10 -12.55
C LEU A 665 -34.51 -34.90 -12.39
N GLN A 666 -35.66 -34.23 -12.32
CA GLN A 666 -36.97 -34.91 -12.33
C GLN A 666 -37.18 -35.69 -13.64
N GLN A 667 -36.92 -35.06 -14.79
CA GLN A 667 -37.03 -35.71 -16.11
C GLN A 667 -35.99 -36.84 -16.31
N CYS A 668 -34.85 -36.78 -15.63
CA CYS A 668 -33.89 -37.88 -15.54
C CYS A 668 -34.48 -39.08 -14.80
N ILE A 669 -35.19 -38.88 -13.69
CA ILE A 669 -35.88 -39.97 -12.97
C ILE A 669 -36.96 -40.58 -13.87
N GLU A 670 -37.84 -39.76 -14.46
CA GLU A 670 -38.85 -40.22 -15.44
C GLU A 670 -38.21 -41.02 -16.60
N THR A 671 -37.05 -40.57 -17.07
CA THR A 671 -36.29 -41.25 -18.13
C THR A 671 -35.74 -42.61 -17.69
N VAL A 672 -35.28 -42.75 -16.46
CA VAL A 672 -34.84 -44.03 -15.90
C VAL A 672 -36.03 -44.96 -15.70
N MET A 673 -37.14 -44.46 -15.15
CA MET A 673 -38.33 -45.27 -14.87
C MET A 673 -38.98 -45.84 -16.13
N ALA A 674 -39.18 -45.02 -17.16
CA ALA A 674 -39.71 -45.48 -18.44
C ALA A 674 -38.84 -46.57 -19.10
N GLU A 675 -37.53 -46.61 -18.81
CA GLU A 675 -36.64 -47.68 -19.27
C GLU A 675 -36.73 -48.94 -18.39
N VAL A 676 -36.87 -48.81 -17.07
CA VAL A 676 -37.15 -49.94 -16.17
C VAL A 676 -38.47 -50.62 -16.53
N GLU A 677 -39.54 -49.84 -16.72
CA GLU A 677 -40.86 -50.34 -17.17
C GLU A 677 -40.78 -51.06 -18.51
N ARG A 678 -40.00 -50.52 -19.48
CA ARG A 678 -39.76 -51.16 -20.78
C ARG A 678 -39.04 -52.49 -20.62
N LEU A 679 -37.98 -52.55 -19.81
CA LEU A 679 -37.19 -53.77 -19.56
C LEU A 679 -38.04 -54.84 -18.88
N LEU A 680 -38.82 -54.47 -17.85
CA LEU A 680 -39.77 -55.39 -17.20
C LEU A 680 -40.81 -55.90 -18.21
N SER A 681 -41.46 -55.01 -18.96
CA SER A 681 -42.49 -55.36 -19.95
C SER A 681 -41.99 -56.23 -21.11
N ALA A 682 -40.72 -56.10 -21.50
CA ALA A 682 -40.12 -56.84 -22.60
C ALA A 682 -39.52 -58.20 -22.19
N GLU A 683 -39.01 -58.31 -20.97
CA GLU A 683 -38.17 -59.45 -20.55
C GLU A 683 -38.82 -60.36 -19.51
N GLN A 684 -39.72 -59.83 -18.66
CA GLN A 684 -40.39 -60.60 -17.61
C GLN A 684 -41.53 -61.43 -18.21
N ARG A 685 -41.54 -62.73 -17.96
CA ARG A 685 -42.52 -63.65 -18.54
C ARG A 685 -43.52 -64.13 -17.51
N ALA A 686 -44.71 -64.53 -17.96
CA ALA A 686 -45.71 -65.16 -17.10
C ALA A 686 -45.22 -66.48 -16.45
N THR A 687 -44.18 -67.11 -17.00
CA THR A 687 -43.50 -68.27 -16.41
C THR A 687 -42.72 -67.95 -15.14
N ASP A 688 -42.35 -66.68 -14.96
CA ASP A 688 -41.39 -66.23 -13.95
C ASP A 688 -42.10 -65.89 -12.62
N TYR A 689 -43.44 -65.90 -12.63
CA TYR A 689 -44.32 -65.68 -11.47
C TYR A 689 -44.94 -66.99 -10.92
N ARG A 690 -44.41 -68.16 -11.30
CA ARG A 690 -44.95 -69.46 -10.85
C ARG A 690 -44.75 -69.67 -9.35
N SER A 691 -45.76 -70.27 -8.72
CA SER A 691 -45.81 -70.52 -7.29
C SER A 691 -45.18 -71.88 -6.93
N PRO A 692 -44.76 -72.09 -5.68
CA PRO A 692 -44.35 -73.42 -5.21
C PRO A 692 -45.44 -74.50 -5.33
N ASP A 693 -46.72 -74.11 -5.43
CA ASP A 693 -47.85 -75.02 -5.59
C ASP A 693 -47.98 -75.57 -7.04
N ASP A 694 -47.24 -75.03 -8.01
CA ASP A 694 -47.23 -75.50 -9.42
C ASP A 694 -46.46 -76.83 -9.63
N GLY A 695 -46.05 -77.50 -8.56
CA GLY A 695 -45.46 -78.86 -8.58
C GLY A 695 -44.04 -78.96 -9.14
N MET A 696 -43.42 -77.84 -9.49
CA MET A 696 -42.02 -77.74 -9.93
C MET A 696 -41.18 -77.11 -8.83
N ALA A 697 -39.94 -77.57 -8.64
CA ALA A 697 -39.03 -76.95 -7.69
C ALA A 697 -38.76 -75.47 -8.11
N PRO A 698 -38.86 -74.50 -7.19
CA PRO A 698 -38.65 -73.10 -7.52
C PRO A 698 -37.21 -72.86 -8.00
N ASP A 699 -37.06 -72.20 -9.15
CA ASP A 699 -35.74 -71.73 -9.59
C ASP A 699 -35.39 -70.46 -8.80
N HIS A 700 -34.38 -70.57 -7.94
CA HIS A 700 -33.92 -69.47 -7.09
C HIS A 700 -32.95 -68.50 -7.82
N ARG A 701 -32.75 -68.66 -9.13
CA ARG A 701 -31.91 -67.75 -9.92
C ARG A 701 -32.64 -66.44 -10.23
N PRO A 702 -31.94 -65.29 -10.23
CA PRO A 702 -32.52 -64.03 -10.70
C PRO A 702 -33.08 -64.15 -12.13
N THR A 703 -34.24 -63.54 -12.39
CA THR A 703 -34.82 -63.54 -13.74
C THR A 703 -33.95 -62.74 -14.71
N ASN A 704 -34.13 -62.95 -16.02
CA ASN A 704 -33.41 -62.17 -17.03
C ASN A 704 -33.78 -60.67 -16.95
N ALA A 705 -35.05 -60.37 -16.65
CA ALA A 705 -35.54 -59.02 -16.42
C ALA A 705 -34.83 -58.38 -15.20
N CYS A 706 -34.81 -59.08 -14.05
CA CYS A 706 -34.10 -58.63 -12.86
C CYS A 706 -32.62 -58.33 -13.15
N THR A 707 -31.93 -59.24 -13.84
CA THR A 707 -30.52 -59.07 -14.20
C THR A 707 -30.28 -57.85 -15.10
N LYS A 708 -31.16 -57.63 -16.09
CA LYS A 708 -31.09 -56.47 -16.99
C LYS A 708 -31.41 -55.14 -16.29
N VAL A 709 -32.46 -55.09 -15.47
CA VAL A 709 -32.85 -53.91 -14.69
C VAL A 709 -31.74 -53.53 -13.72
N VAL A 710 -31.20 -54.47 -12.94
CA VAL A 710 -30.08 -54.21 -12.02
C VAL A 710 -28.84 -53.73 -12.76
N ALA A 711 -28.51 -54.31 -13.92
CA ALA A 711 -27.38 -53.86 -14.73
C ALA A 711 -27.57 -52.46 -15.33
N TYR A 712 -28.80 -52.08 -15.68
CA TYR A 712 -29.12 -50.71 -16.14
C TYR A 712 -29.04 -49.70 -14.98
N LEU A 713 -29.74 -49.98 -13.87
CA LEU A 713 -29.71 -49.14 -12.67
C LEU A 713 -28.30 -48.94 -12.14
N SER A 714 -27.42 -49.95 -12.22
CA SER A 714 -26.01 -49.81 -11.83
C SER A 714 -25.27 -48.73 -12.64
N ARG A 715 -25.49 -48.65 -13.96
CA ARG A 715 -24.88 -47.62 -14.84
C ARG A 715 -25.46 -46.22 -14.59
N VAL A 716 -26.76 -46.16 -14.35
CA VAL A 716 -27.49 -44.93 -13.96
C VAL A 716 -26.95 -44.38 -12.64
N LEU A 717 -26.81 -45.26 -11.63
CA LEU A 717 -26.26 -44.93 -10.33
C LEU A 717 -24.80 -44.47 -10.44
N GLU A 718 -23.94 -45.16 -11.19
CA GLU A 718 -22.54 -44.76 -11.40
C GLU A 718 -22.44 -43.31 -11.90
N ALA A 719 -23.19 -42.95 -12.95
CA ALA A 719 -23.21 -41.59 -13.48
C ALA A 719 -23.74 -40.56 -12.46
N ALA A 720 -24.86 -40.86 -11.78
CA ALA A 720 -25.41 -39.99 -10.73
C ALA A 720 -24.45 -39.83 -9.54
N PHE A 721 -23.72 -40.88 -9.17
CA PHE A 721 -22.72 -40.87 -8.10
C PHE A 721 -21.50 -40.01 -8.45
N THR A 722 -21.13 -39.89 -9.71
CA THR A 722 -20.04 -39.00 -10.16
C THR A 722 -20.46 -37.54 -10.33
N ALA A 723 -21.75 -37.28 -10.56
CA ALA A 723 -22.27 -35.95 -10.88
C ALA A 723 -22.88 -35.20 -9.68
N LEU A 724 -23.46 -35.92 -8.73
CA LEU A 724 -24.16 -35.35 -7.58
C LEU A 724 -23.39 -35.55 -6.28
N GLU A 725 -23.37 -34.49 -5.47
CA GLU A 725 -22.68 -34.42 -4.19
C GLU A 725 -23.63 -34.04 -3.03
N GLY A 726 -23.18 -34.26 -1.80
CA GLY A 726 -23.87 -33.84 -0.58
C GLY A 726 -25.33 -34.26 -0.47
N LEU A 727 -26.18 -33.32 -0.02
CA LEU A 727 -27.62 -33.54 0.16
C LEU A 727 -28.36 -33.76 -1.17
N ASN A 728 -27.92 -33.11 -2.26
CA ASN A 728 -28.55 -33.26 -3.58
C ASN A 728 -28.45 -34.70 -4.09
N LYS A 729 -27.30 -35.35 -3.86
CA LYS A 729 -27.10 -36.78 -4.12
C LYS A 729 -28.06 -37.64 -3.30
N GLN A 730 -28.17 -37.38 -2.00
CA GLN A 730 -29.03 -38.15 -1.10
C GLN A 730 -30.51 -38.02 -1.49
N ALA A 731 -30.98 -36.81 -1.79
CA ALA A 731 -32.36 -36.54 -2.23
C ALA A 731 -32.67 -37.27 -3.55
N PHE A 732 -31.82 -37.10 -4.57
CA PHE A 732 -32.00 -37.75 -5.87
C PHE A 732 -32.03 -39.29 -5.77
N LEU A 733 -31.11 -39.88 -5.02
CA LEU A 733 -31.06 -41.33 -4.82
C LEU A 733 -32.25 -41.86 -4.01
N THR A 734 -32.73 -41.09 -3.03
CA THR A 734 -33.92 -41.48 -2.24
C THR A 734 -35.18 -41.47 -3.08
N GLU A 735 -35.36 -40.45 -3.93
CA GLU A 735 -36.51 -40.34 -4.84
C GLU A 735 -36.49 -41.45 -5.90
N LEU A 736 -35.32 -41.66 -6.54
CA LEU A 736 -35.12 -42.74 -7.50
C LEU A 736 -35.37 -44.12 -6.88
N TRP A 737 -34.88 -44.36 -5.65
CA TRP A 737 -35.11 -45.61 -4.93
C TRP A 737 -36.58 -45.81 -4.57
N ARG A 738 -37.28 -44.77 -4.09
CA ARG A 738 -38.71 -44.87 -3.76
C ARG A 738 -39.51 -45.33 -4.98
N ILE A 739 -39.33 -44.64 -6.10
CA ILE A 739 -40.11 -44.91 -7.32
C ILE A 739 -39.73 -46.27 -7.94
N ALA A 740 -38.45 -46.66 -7.89
CA ALA A 740 -37.99 -47.98 -8.35
C ALA A 740 -38.38 -49.17 -7.44
N VAL A 741 -38.95 -48.91 -6.25
CA VAL A 741 -39.55 -49.93 -5.36
C VAL A 741 -41.09 -49.93 -5.47
N GLU A 742 -41.69 -48.83 -5.94
CA GLU A 742 -43.13 -48.69 -6.20
C GLU A 742 -43.55 -49.28 -7.56
N THR A 743 -42.60 -49.61 -8.44
CA THR A 743 -42.77 -50.20 -9.80
C THR A 743 -42.34 -51.66 -9.87
#